data_AF-A0A1G4BKT4-F1
#
_entry.id   AF-A0A1G4BKT4-F1
#
_cell.length_a   1.000
_cell.length_b   1.000
_cell.length_c   1.000
_cell.angle_alpha   90.00
_cell.angle_beta   90.00
_cell.angle_gamma   90.00
#
_symmetry.space_group_name_H-M   'P 1'
#
loop_
_entity.id
_entity.type
_entity.pdbx_description
1 polymer ?
#
loop_
_entity_poly.entity_id
_entity_poly.type
_entity_poly.pdbx_seq_one_letter_code
_entity_poly.pdbx_strand_id
1 'polypeptide(L)'
;MVQFNTYYLLTIIIISCGSIPKGYDEGGFSAATGLASFKDDFGLVSSLWKGNASGLADRKANISSFGVLGAAFGSIIALAVNDRLGRLRAWQLFIAVWMTGCLMQVFSSGILGLMLFARIWGGLGAGGLTVVAPLYLSEIAPARSRGMVVSIYMVVLLSFLTLGFFINYAANATLAATRMQYRLVIAIPLIPVGLAFIASFFLDDTPRWLASRDRGDEALAVLAKLRHADPSDHALATEYDEIHEQIRTRQQILADSSTWAIIKDIATIPTYRTRFLLGAVMQTVAQWSGGNGITYYIPEIFRYAGVVGDNTSLITSGAYGAVKLVFTMIFTWGLVDVFGRRRCFMTGLFLQCITHVYMAIYMAIWIDGTNKPASDAAIASVFIYAVGWSIGLCTVQYLYGTEIYPTRIRSVSYASNMALHWFFQFAVVRVTPNMFVSLNVWGAYVFWACVCGAGLVILGLWAPETKGIPMEKMEELFSGRWWMGWRASVDLASSETKPFGRGDSSGEESKEGAFTHDRKTDGNVVANVINVLGKFSFASSSSLYYKSFNASAWMCVCLNSFCTTKANMEKKQVAETRPPPSPPPPRRTGMRGRLMLAGAVLLVGLCNIYLRKNFRLEQIRRGDLASHPVPVRESPFGRFPLPKDPFRLIPCTNATIPPALDDAHPEKTWASSFDPDPSNWSWGNKTVSVDGDDGDPFSGRGIYLCGYLEVPLDYTNKSDDRIVRLAIIKYQVSGLARVGEPDNGTRNPPPGGRSERTIVLEPGGPGGSGTSYGWRVSEQVTKRLSDGKFDVLAWDPRGVNITRPSISCFPYDVDRDHWSMLTGQYLEVSANVTRQLEISDAMNDAIFQACWETHGDLGRFMGTAIVSRDLEEIRKALGEDELTGYLVSYGTGIGQTYANMFPDSVGRIILDGTEYVRDHRELGGFGWTALDNGTDAWYDGFLGECLNAGPDHCVLAKPDSSSSTEPIVLKDLDKRMMSLFTSLIDRPVVGYTKESGPSLVTYSVLVAAIYSALYNAQSWPALAQMLYELEQGNSTLAAAFLERQAWQYDPTLPATPNKRPSSSELTFIVICADSYDAPLPPGDGLAYWESLWINMTAQSWVAGNPRFSDVFPCQHFTKYWPEPADVYRGDLNHTLKNPILLIAETYDPATPLRNGRRLLDEMGRNARLIAHHGYGHSSRDTSDCTDSIAKRYILEGTLPEEAETACYANEKPYLYGVKEKGVRATGADGGWDPVGAWREHQREVAYLRL
;
A
#
# COMPACT_ATOMS: atom_id res chain seq x y z
N MET A 1 -41.61 -0.27 -41.30
CA MET A 1 -41.33 0.79 -40.31
C MET A 1 -40.60 0.15 -39.15
N VAL A 2 -39.66 0.84 -38.51
CA VAL A 2 -39.11 0.35 -37.22
C VAL A 2 -40.18 0.63 -36.17
N GLN A 3 -40.71 -0.40 -35.50
CA GLN A 3 -41.58 -0.20 -34.35
C GLN A 3 -40.76 0.40 -33.21
N PHE A 4 -41.17 1.59 -32.75
CA PHE A 4 -40.53 2.26 -31.63
C PHE A 4 -40.93 1.55 -30.33
N ASN A 5 -40.02 0.75 -29.77
CA ASN A 5 -40.21 0.22 -28.41
C ASN A 5 -40.09 1.38 -27.40
N THR A 6 -41.24 1.96 -27.03
CA THR A 6 -41.35 3.07 -26.08
C THR A 6 -40.80 2.69 -24.71
N TYR A 7 -41.00 1.45 -24.26
CA TYR A 7 -40.48 0.97 -22.97
C TYR A 7 -38.95 0.98 -22.94
N TYR A 8 -38.31 0.42 -23.97
CA TYR A 8 -36.85 0.42 -24.12
C TYR A 8 -36.26 1.85 -24.13
N LEU A 9 -36.89 2.79 -24.85
CA LEU A 9 -36.43 4.18 -24.89
C LEU A 9 -36.64 4.92 -23.56
N LEU A 10 -37.77 4.72 -22.88
CA LEU A 10 -38.00 5.29 -21.54
C LEU A 10 -36.99 4.75 -20.53
N THR A 11 -36.74 3.44 -20.54
CA THR A 11 -35.71 2.78 -19.69
C THR A 11 -34.34 3.45 -19.87
N ILE A 12 -33.91 3.66 -21.11
CA ILE A 12 -32.64 4.32 -21.42
C ILE A 12 -32.58 5.74 -20.86
N ILE A 13 -33.63 6.54 -21.06
CA ILE A 13 -33.67 7.95 -20.61
C ILE A 13 -33.68 8.03 -19.08
N ILE A 14 -34.53 7.24 -18.42
CA ILE A 14 -34.66 7.20 -16.96
C ILE A 14 -33.31 6.83 -16.33
N ILE A 15 -32.71 5.70 -16.73
CA ILE A 15 -31.43 5.24 -16.16
C ILE A 15 -30.29 6.22 -16.45
N SER A 16 -30.28 6.87 -17.64
CA SER A 16 -29.31 7.92 -17.99
C SER A 16 -29.41 9.16 -17.09
N CYS A 17 -30.55 9.43 -16.44
CA CYS A 17 -30.67 10.52 -15.46
C CYS A 17 -29.79 10.30 -14.22
N GLY A 18 -29.28 9.07 -14.00
CA GLY A 18 -28.23 8.80 -13.00
C GLY A 18 -26.91 9.55 -13.24
N SER A 19 -26.70 10.16 -14.40
CA SER A 19 -25.52 11.01 -14.67
C SER A 19 -25.70 12.48 -14.27
N ILE A 20 -26.94 12.93 -14.02
CA ILE A 20 -27.27 14.30 -13.60
C ILE A 20 -26.50 14.70 -12.34
N PRO A 21 -26.41 13.86 -11.27
CA PRO A 21 -25.54 14.11 -10.12
C PRO A 21 -24.11 14.55 -10.46
N LYS A 22 -23.40 13.83 -11.34
CA LYS A 22 -22.01 14.16 -11.72
C LYS A 22 -21.93 15.43 -12.56
N GLY A 23 -22.79 15.55 -13.57
CA GLY A 23 -22.81 16.72 -14.45
C GLY A 23 -23.16 18.00 -13.69
N TYR A 24 -24.15 17.94 -12.80
CA TYR A 24 -24.55 19.08 -11.99
C TYR A 24 -23.55 19.44 -10.89
N ASP A 25 -22.74 18.49 -10.39
CA ASP A 25 -21.66 18.84 -9.47
C ASP A 25 -20.54 19.62 -10.19
N GLU A 26 -20.16 19.16 -11.38
CA GLU A 26 -19.11 19.76 -12.23
C GLU A 26 -19.42 21.19 -12.69
N GLY A 27 -20.69 21.54 -12.97
CA GLY A 27 -21.07 22.87 -13.49
C GLY A 27 -22.14 23.65 -12.71
N GLY A 28 -22.95 22.98 -11.88
CA GLY A 28 -24.01 23.60 -11.09
C GLY A 28 -23.55 23.96 -9.68
N PHE A 29 -23.12 22.95 -8.90
CA PHE A 29 -22.60 23.18 -7.54
C PHE A 29 -21.27 23.93 -7.55
N SER A 30 -20.34 23.56 -8.41
CA SER A 30 -19.03 24.22 -8.55
C SER A 30 -19.16 25.74 -8.72
N ALA A 31 -20.01 26.18 -9.65
CA ALA A 31 -20.31 27.58 -9.90
C ALA A 31 -21.11 28.25 -8.77
N ALA A 32 -21.94 27.51 -8.03
CA ALA A 32 -22.68 28.03 -6.88
C ALA A 32 -21.75 28.52 -5.76
N THR A 33 -20.57 27.91 -5.60
CA THR A 33 -19.52 28.42 -4.69
C THR A 33 -19.00 29.82 -5.07
N GLY A 34 -19.26 30.27 -6.29
CA GLY A 34 -18.96 31.60 -6.80
C GLY A 34 -19.99 32.68 -6.45
N LEU A 35 -21.21 32.32 -6.04
CA LEU A 35 -22.27 33.27 -5.72
C LEU A 35 -21.96 34.06 -4.44
N ALA A 36 -22.32 35.35 -4.41
CA ALA A 36 -22.14 36.19 -3.22
C ALA A 36 -22.83 35.59 -1.98
N SER A 37 -24.10 35.22 -2.12
CA SER A 37 -24.88 34.57 -1.06
C SER A 37 -24.25 33.30 -0.48
N PHE A 38 -23.53 32.51 -1.29
CA PHE A 38 -22.82 31.31 -0.82
C PHE A 38 -21.50 31.68 -0.14
N LYS A 39 -20.77 32.65 -0.70
CA LYS A 39 -19.50 33.14 -0.13
C LYS A 39 -19.69 33.74 1.26
N ASP A 40 -20.75 34.51 1.45
CA ASP A 40 -21.08 35.10 2.75
C ASP A 40 -21.45 34.00 3.77
N ASP A 41 -22.34 33.07 3.40
CA ASP A 41 -22.90 32.08 4.33
C ASP A 41 -21.86 31.02 4.81
N PHE A 42 -20.88 30.67 3.97
CA PHE A 42 -19.82 29.69 4.32
C PHE A 42 -18.45 30.33 4.61
N GLY A 43 -18.37 31.67 4.64
CA GLY A 43 -17.15 32.41 4.96
C GLY A 43 -16.04 32.26 3.92
N LEU A 44 -16.37 32.31 2.63
CA LEU A 44 -15.43 32.38 1.50
C LEU A 44 -15.19 33.83 1.01
N VAL A 45 -15.62 34.83 1.79
CA VAL A 45 -15.39 36.25 1.48
C VAL A 45 -13.93 36.60 1.73
N SER A 46 -13.22 37.13 0.72
CA SER A 46 -11.77 37.42 0.80
C SER A 46 -11.38 38.43 1.88
N SER A 47 -12.31 39.28 2.34
CA SER A 47 -12.10 40.21 3.45
C SER A 47 -11.83 39.52 4.79
N LEU A 48 -12.34 38.29 4.98
CA LEU A 48 -12.16 37.48 6.19
C LEU A 48 -10.80 36.77 6.27
N TRP A 49 -10.06 36.72 5.16
CA TRP A 49 -8.84 35.92 4.99
C TRP A 49 -7.60 36.76 4.66
N LYS A 50 -7.59 38.04 5.08
CA LYS A 50 -6.42 38.92 4.94
C LYS A 50 -5.19 38.29 5.61
N GLY A 51 -4.10 38.11 4.85
CA GLY A 51 -2.89 37.44 5.31
C GLY A 51 -2.93 35.89 5.31
N ASN A 52 -4.07 35.27 4.96
CA ASN A 52 -4.21 33.81 4.92
C ASN A 52 -4.95 33.34 3.65
N ALA A 53 -4.33 33.59 2.49
CA ALA A 53 -4.87 33.18 1.19
C ALA A 53 -5.01 31.65 1.07
N SER A 54 -4.06 30.90 1.65
CA SER A 54 -4.09 29.43 1.67
C SER A 54 -5.30 28.87 2.40
N GLY A 55 -5.67 29.43 3.57
CA GLY A 55 -6.85 28.99 4.32
C GLY A 55 -8.17 29.22 3.59
N LEU A 56 -8.28 30.29 2.79
CA LEU A 56 -9.41 30.50 1.89
C LEU A 56 -9.44 29.46 0.77
N ALA A 57 -8.29 29.18 0.14
CA ALA A 57 -8.16 28.18 -0.89
C ALA A 57 -8.51 26.78 -0.35
N ASP A 58 -8.01 26.40 0.83
CA ASP A 58 -8.32 25.14 1.51
C ASP A 58 -9.81 25.00 1.84
N ARG A 59 -10.46 26.04 2.39
CA ARG A 59 -11.90 25.98 2.69
C ARG A 59 -12.72 25.82 1.42
N LYS A 60 -12.41 26.60 0.37
CA LYS A 60 -13.05 26.49 -0.95
C LYS A 60 -12.86 25.10 -1.54
N ALA A 61 -11.63 24.58 -1.49
CA ALA A 61 -11.27 23.30 -2.06
C ALA A 61 -11.92 22.12 -1.31
N ASN A 62 -12.00 22.16 0.02
CA ASN A 62 -12.74 21.17 0.81
C ASN A 62 -14.22 21.11 0.38
N ILE A 63 -14.91 22.26 0.32
CA ILE A 63 -16.33 22.33 -0.08
C ILE A 63 -16.57 21.74 -1.47
N SER A 64 -15.74 22.11 -2.47
CA SER A 64 -15.86 21.55 -3.82
C SER A 64 -15.56 20.05 -3.86
N SER A 65 -14.40 19.64 -3.34
CA SER A 65 -13.85 18.29 -3.54
C SER A 65 -14.52 17.19 -2.70
N PHE A 66 -15.15 17.51 -1.56
CA PHE A 66 -15.73 16.48 -0.69
C PHE A 66 -16.89 15.69 -1.34
N GLY A 67 -17.56 16.25 -2.35
CA GLY A 67 -18.52 15.51 -3.18
C GLY A 67 -17.85 14.45 -4.06
N VAL A 68 -16.66 14.76 -4.57
CA VAL A 68 -15.82 13.85 -5.34
C VAL A 68 -15.21 12.75 -4.45
N LEU A 69 -14.85 13.09 -3.21
CA LEU A 69 -14.40 12.10 -2.21
C LEU A 69 -15.51 11.09 -1.87
N GLY A 70 -16.73 11.58 -1.62
CA GLY A 70 -17.90 10.72 -1.46
C GLY A 70 -18.14 9.83 -2.68
N ALA A 71 -17.93 10.37 -3.89
CA ALA A 71 -18.09 9.61 -5.13
C ALA A 71 -17.05 8.47 -5.30
N ALA A 72 -15.82 8.64 -4.79
CA ALA A 72 -14.84 7.55 -4.75
C ALA A 72 -15.38 6.37 -3.92
N PHE A 73 -15.79 6.60 -2.67
CA PHE A 73 -16.40 5.56 -1.83
C PHE A 73 -17.70 5.00 -2.42
N GLY A 74 -18.55 5.84 -3.02
CA GLY A 74 -19.79 5.43 -3.68
C GLY A 74 -19.55 4.46 -4.83
N SER A 75 -18.51 4.69 -5.63
CA SER A 75 -18.13 3.79 -6.72
C SER A 75 -17.64 2.43 -6.23
N ILE A 76 -16.99 2.37 -5.07
CA ILE A 76 -16.53 1.12 -4.43
C ILE A 76 -17.71 0.34 -3.84
N ILE A 77 -18.61 1.01 -3.11
CA ILE A 77 -19.81 0.40 -2.53
C ILE A 77 -20.71 -0.19 -3.62
N ALA A 78 -20.77 0.41 -4.81
CA ALA A 78 -21.54 -0.11 -5.94
C ALA A 78 -21.14 -1.54 -6.36
N LEU A 79 -19.88 -1.98 -6.20
CA LEU A 79 -19.51 -3.39 -6.47
C LEU A 79 -20.28 -4.33 -5.54
N ALA A 80 -20.23 -4.05 -4.24
CA ALA A 80 -20.82 -4.88 -3.20
C ALA A 80 -22.36 -4.86 -3.20
N VAL A 81 -22.97 -3.87 -3.85
CA VAL A 81 -24.43 -3.67 -3.93
C VAL A 81 -25.04 -4.17 -5.24
N ASN A 82 -24.40 -3.92 -6.41
CA ASN A 82 -25.00 -4.18 -7.73
C ASN A 82 -25.35 -5.64 -7.98
N ASP A 83 -24.50 -6.58 -7.57
CA ASP A 83 -24.75 -8.01 -7.77
C ASP A 83 -25.68 -8.59 -6.68
N ARG A 84 -25.74 -7.98 -5.50
CA ARG A 84 -26.65 -8.38 -4.40
C ARG A 84 -28.09 -7.92 -4.62
N LEU A 85 -28.31 -6.64 -4.93
CA LEU A 85 -29.66 -6.05 -5.02
C LEU A 85 -30.26 -6.07 -6.43
N GLY A 86 -29.44 -6.20 -7.47
CA GLY A 86 -29.86 -5.93 -8.85
C GLY A 86 -29.57 -4.48 -9.25
N ARG A 87 -29.48 -4.23 -10.56
CA ARG A 87 -29.00 -2.95 -11.10
C ARG A 87 -30.05 -1.85 -10.93
N LEU A 88 -31.34 -2.17 -11.02
CA LEU A 88 -32.42 -1.21 -10.82
C LEU A 88 -32.46 -0.75 -9.35
N ARG A 89 -32.43 -1.70 -8.42
CA ARG A 89 -32.53 -1.42 -6.98
C ARG A 89 -31.29 -0.70 -6.46
N ALA A 90 -30.10 -1.02 -6.97
CA ALA A 90 -28.88 -0.29 -6.67
C ALA A 90 -28.94 1.17 -7.18
N TRP A 91 -29.43 1.38 -8.41
CA TRP A 91 -29.61 2.72 -8.99
C TRP A 91 -30.61 3.56 -8.17
N GLN A 92 -31.72 2.96 -7.75
CA GLN A 92 -32.71 3.59 -6.86
C GLN A 92 -32.08 3.99 -5.50
N LEU A 93 -31.33 3.09 -4.86
CA LEU A 93 -30.66 3.35 -3.59
C LEU A 93 -29.68 4.53 -3.69
N PHE A 94 -28.81 4.55 -4.71
CA PHE A 94 -27.84 5.62 -4.87
C PHE A 94 -28.47 6.97 -5.24
N ILE A 95 -29.61 7.01 -5.95
CA ILE A 95 -30.37 8.26 -6.11
C ILE A 95 -30.98 8.73 -4.79
N ALA A 96 -31.53 7.85 -3.96
CA ALA A 96 -32.06 8.26 -2.65
C ALA A 96 -30.96 8.85 -1.74
N VAL A 97 -29.76 8.27 -1.76
CA VAL A 97 -28.57 8.81 -1.07
C VAL A 97 -28.16 10.18 -1.65
N TRP A 98 -28.09 10.32 -2.97
CA TRP A 98 -27.78 11.62 -3.59
C TRP A 98 -28.82 12.70 -3.30
N MET A 99 -30.12 12.37 -3.40
CA MET A 99 -31.22 13.32 -3.15
C MET A 99 -31.24 13.79 -1.70
N THR A 100 -31.03 12.89 -0.73
CA THR A 100 -30.92 13.27 0.69
C THR A 100 -29.70 14.15 0.95
N GLY A 101 -28.54 13.84 0.35
CA GLY A 101 -27.35 14.69 0.44
C GLY A 101 -27.53 16.08 -0.18
N CYS A 102 -28.19 16.15 -1.33
CA CYS A 102 -28.54 17.41 -2.00
C CYS A 102 -29.51 18.26 -1.16
N LEU A 103 -30.55 17.65 -0.56
CA LEU A 103 -31.44 18.32 0.40
C LEU A 103 -30.66 18.84 1.63
N MET A 104 -29.73 18.06 2.18
CA MET A 104 -28.88 18.52 3.28
C MET A 104 -27.96 19.69 2.87
N GLN A 105 -27.46 19.72 1.63
CA GLN A 105 -26.72 20.87 1.08
C GLN A 105 -27.62 22.13 1.00
N VAL A 106 -28.89 22.00 0.58
CA VAL A 106 -29.87 23.11 0.58
C VAL A 106 -30.16 23.63 1.99
N PHE A 107 -30.38 22.75 2.97
CA PHE A 107 -30.73 23.15 4.34
C PHE A 107 -29.53 23.48 5.25
N SER A 108 -28.30 23.28 4.78
CA SER A 108 -27.05 23.51 5.54
C SER A 108 -26.87 24.91 6.15
N SER A 109 -27.40 25.97 5.51
CA SER A 109 -27.61 27.30 6.12
C SER A 109 -26.38 27.96 6.78
N GLY A 110 -25.19 27.81 6.16
CA GLY A 110 -23.93 28.32 6.68
C GLY A 110 -23.20 27.40 7.67
N ILE A 111 -23.84 26.29 8.10
CA ILE A 111 -23.21 25.28 8.96
C ILE A 111 -22.19 24.49 8.12
N LEU A 112 -20.93 24.93 8.15
CA LEU A 112 -19.86 24.36 7.30
C LEU A 112 -19.67 22.85 7.50
N GLY A 113 -19.74 22.33 8.72
CA GLY A 113 -19.63 20.89 8.98
C GLY A 113 -20.76 20.08 8.33
N LEU A 114 -22.00 20.59 8.40
CA LEU A 114 -23.17 19.98 7.74
C LEU A 114 -23.05 20.06 6.22
N MET A 115 -22.56 21.17 5.65
CA MET A 115 -22.22 21.26 4.23
C MET A 115 -21.19 20.18 3.85
N LEU A 116 -20.04 20.10 4.53
CA LEU A 116 -18.99 19.13 4.22
C LEU A 116 -19.47 17.67 4.32
N PHE A 117 -20.25 17.32 5.35
CA PHE A 117 -20.89 16.00 5.44
C PHE A 117 -21.87 15.76 4.29
N ALA A 118 -22.74 16.73 3.99
CA ALA A 118 -23.74 16.62 2.93
C ALA A 118 -23.12 16.55 1.52
N ARG A 119 -21.90 17.08 1.34
CA ARG A 119 -21.06 16.83 0.15
C ARG A 119 -20.66 15.37 0.06
N ILE A 120 -20.05 14.80 1.10
CA ILE A 120 -19.65 13.37 1.12
C ILE A 120 -20.86 12.45 0.93
N TRP A 121 -21.96 12.69 1.65
CA TRP A 121 -23.19 11.89 1.56
C TRP A 121 -23.85 11.98 0.18
N GLY A 122 -23.97 13.19 -0.40
CA GLY A 122 -24.42 13.33 -1.78
C GLY A 122 -23.48 12.65 -2.78
N GLY A 123 -22.17 12.74 -2.53
CA GLY A 123 -21.12 12.10 -3.31
C GLY A 123 -21.25 10.58 -3.37
N LEU A 124 -21.52 9.92 -2.25
CA LEU A 124 -21.76 8.46 -2.17
C LEU A 124 -22.83 8.00 -3.17
N GLY A 125 -23.92 8.75 -3.30
CA GLY A 125 -24.94 8.51 -4.32
C GLY A 125 -24.44 8.78 -5.74
N ALA A 126 -23.83 9.95 -5.98
CA ALA A 126 -23.32 10.33 -7.30
C ALA A 126 -22.30 9.33 -7.87
N GLY A 127 -21.35 8.88 -7.04
CA GLY A 127 -20.32 7.92 -7.43
C GLY A 127 -20.87 6.54 -7.76
N GLY A 128 -21.77 6.02 -6.92
CA GLY A 128 -22.41 4.72 -7.17
C GLY A 128 -23.15 4.68 -8.50
N LEU A 129 -23.94 5.72 -8.81
CA LEU A 129 -24.67 5.85 -10.08
C LEU A 129 -23.77 5.81 -11.31
N THR A 130 -22.52 6.29 -11.19
CA THR A 130 -21.54 6.25 -12.30
C THR A 130 -21.03 4.85 -12.61
N VAL A 131 -21.23 3.90 -11.70
CA VAL A 131 -21.02 2.47 -11.94
C VAL A 131 -22.32 1.80 -12.39
N VAL A 132 -23.44 2.04 -11.68
CA VAL A 132 -24.69 1.29 -11.94
C VAL A 132 -25.33 1.62 -13.29
N ALA A 133 -25.45 2.90 -13.64
CA ALA A 133 -26.19 3.31 -14.84
C ALA A 133 -25.52 2.84 -16.15
N PRO A 134 -24.19 2.97 -16.35
CA PRO A 134 -23.53 2.40 -17.53
C PRO A 134 -23.64 0.88 -17.61
N LEU A 135 -23.55 0.15 -16.49
CA LEU A 135 -23.74 -1.31 -16.46
C LEU A 135 -25.14 -1.70 -16.93
N TYR A 136 -26.19 -1.12 -16.33
CA TYR A 136 -27.58 -1.36 -16.71
C TYR A 136 -27.80 -1.10 -18.21
N LEU A 137 -27.39 0.08 -18.70
CA LEU A 137 -27.51 0.46 -20.12
C LEU A 137 -26.75 -0.51 -21.05
N SER A 138 -25.63 -1.07 -20.60
CA SER A 138 -24.85 -2.04 -21.38
C SER A 138 -25.47 -3.44 -21.42
N GLU A 139 -26.23 -3.82 -20.39
CA GLU A 139 -26.85 -5.13 -20.22
C GLU A 139 -28.20 -5.25 -20.94
N ILE A 140 -29.00 -4.18 -21.03
CA ILE A 140 -30.26 -4.17 -21.80
C ILE A 140 -30.06 -4.03 -23.32
N ALA A 141 -28.93 -3.46 -23.75
CA ALA A 141 -28.74 -3.01 -25.12
C ALA A 141 -28.23 -4.12 -26.07
N PRO A 142 -28.83 -4.26 -27.28
CA PRO A 142 -28.33 -5.15 -28.32
C PRO A 142 -26.86 -4.87 -28.65
N ALA A 143 -26.09 -5.92 -28.94
CA ALA A 143 -24.63 -5.82 -29.13
C ALA A 143 -24.19 -4.74 -30.12
N ARG A 144 -24.93 -4.59 -31.23
CA ARG A 144 -24.66 -3.61 -32.30
C ARG A 144 -24.90 -2.15 -31.90
N SER A 145 -25.74 -1.87 -30.91
CA SER A 145 -26.11 -0.49 -30.49
C SER A 145 -25.66 -0.11 -29.08
N ARG A 146 -25.11 -1.08 -28.31
CA ARG A 146 -24.64 -0.91 -26.92
C ARG A 146 -23.81 0.35 -26.68
N GLY A 147 -22.80 0.62 -27.52
CA GLY A 147 -21.95 1.81 -27.39
C GLY A 147 -22.74 3.12 -27.47
N MET A 148 -23.65 3.24 -28.45
CA MET A 148 -24.52 4.41 -28.62
C MET A 148 -25.47 4.59 -27.43
N VAL A 149 -26.04 3.50 -26.92
CA VAL A 149 -26.98 3.51 -25.78
C VAL A 149 -26.29 3.95 -24.48
N VAL A 150 -25.15 3.35 -24.15
CA VAL A 150 -24.35 3.75 -22.97
C VAL A 150 -23.88 5.20 -23.09
N SER A 151 -23.61 5.70 -24.30
CA SER A 151 -23.17 7.08 -24.52
C SER A 151 -24.22 8.14 -24.18
N ILE A 152 -25.51 7.80 -24.12
CA ILE A 152 -26.58 8.75 -23.73
C ILE A 152 -26.38 9.24 -22.29
N TYR A 153 -25.83 8.39 -21.41
CA TYR A 153 -25.39 8.78 -20.06
C TYR A 153 -24.47 10.01 -20.08
N MET A 154 -23.47 10.03 -20.97
CA MET A 154 -22.51 11.14 -21.10
C MET A 154 -23.12 12.39 -21.73
N VAL A 155 -24.09 12.23 -22.65
CA VAL A 155 -24.84 13.35 -23.23
C VAL A 155 -25.69 14.05 -22.17
N VAL A 156 -26.38 13.29 -21.31
CA VAL A 156 -27.13 13.85 -20.17
C VAL A 156 -26.18 14.55 -19.18
N LEU A 157 -25.02 13.95 -18.88
CA LEU A 157 -24.02 14.51 -17.96
C LEU A 157 -23.57 15.91 -18.43
N LEU A 158 -23.10 16.01 -19.67
CA LEU A 158 -22.59 17.26 -20.23
C LEU A 158 -23.70 18.29 -20.48
N SER A 159 -24.94 17.85 -20.68
CA SER A 159 -26.11 18.73 -20.73
C SER A 159 -26.38 19.38 -19.37
N PHE A 160 -26.33 18.61 -18.27
CA PHE A 160 -26.56 19.16 -16.93
C PHE A 160 -25.37 19.96 -16.37
N LEU A 161 -24.15 19.65 -16.78
CA LEU A 161 -22.98 20.53 -16.60
C LEU A 161 -23.20 21.90 -17.26
N THR A 162 -23.63 21.89 -18.52
CA THR A 162 -23.91 23.11 -19.29
C THR A 162 -25.04 23.92 -18.65
N LEU A 163 -26.14 23.25 -18.30
CA LEU A 163 -27.32 23.86 -17.68
C LEU A 163 -27.01 24.42 -16.28
N GLY A 164 -26.11 23.78 -15.51
CA GLY A 164 -25.65 24.26 -14.21
C GLY A 164 -25.05 25.66 -14.25
N PHE A 165 -24.19 25.96 -15.24
CA PHE A 165 -23.63 27.30 -15.41
C PHE A 165 -24.70 28.34 -15.79
N PHE A 166 -25.66 27.98 -16.66
CA PHE A 166 -26.75 28.88 -17.03
C PHE A 166 -27.77 29.11 -15.91
N ILE A 167 -28.01 28.12 -15.04
CA ILE A 167 -28.80 28.28 -13.82
C ILE A 167 -28.11 29.24 -12.84
N ASN A 168 -26.79 29.11 -12.66
CA ASN A 168 -26.01 30.05 -11.84
C ASN A 168 -26.05 31.47 -12.40
N TYR A 169 -25.91 31.64 -13.72
CA TYR A 169 -26.08 32.93 -14.38
C TYR A 169 -27.48 33.52 -14.12
N ALA A 170 -28.53 32.73 -14.31
CA ALA A 170 -29.90 33.16 -14.05
C ALA A 170 -30.11 33.58 -12.58
N ALA A 171 -29.63 32.78 -11.63
CA ALA A 171 -29.72 33.09 -10.19
C ALA A 171 -28.92 34.35 -9.81
N ASN A 172 -27.75 34.58 -10.41
CA ASN A 172 -26.94 35.77 -10.18
C ASN A 172 -27.52 37.04 -10.85
N ALA A 173 -28.25 36.89 -11.95
CA ALA A 173 -28.87 37.99 -12.69
C ALA A 173 -30.29 38.36 -12.23
N THR A 174 -31.05 37.43 -11.61
CA THR A 174 -32.49 37.62 -11.30
C THR A 174 -32.84 37.55 -9.81
N LEU A 175 -31.99 36.98 -8.96
CA LEU A 175 -32.25 36.86 -7.52
C LEU A 175 -31.30 37.74 -6.72
N ALA A 176 -31.83 38.42 -5.69
CA ALA A 176 -31.01 39.11 -4.70
C ALA A 176 -30.11 38.11 -3.95
N ALA A 177 -28.91 38.57 -3.54
CA ALA A 177 -27.88 37.78 -2.87
C ALA A 177 -28.26 37.38 -1.42
N THR A 178 -29.30 36.56 -1.31
CA THR A 178 -29.82 35.98 -0.06
C THR A 178 -29.59 34.47 -0.08
N ARG A 179 -29.72 33.79 1.07
CA ARG A 179 -29.63 32.31 1.16
C ARG A 179 -30.53 31.58 0.14
N MET A 180 -31.64 32.19 -0.30
CA MET A 180 -32.52 31.59 -1.32
C MET A 180 -31.82 31.41 -2.68
N GLN A 181 -30.89 32.29 -3.03
CA GLN A 181 -30.19 32.28 -4.33
C GLN A 181 -29.39 30.98 -4.52
N TYR A 182 -28.46 30.66 -3.62
CA TYR A 182 -27.69 29.41 -3.75
C TYR A 182 -28.55 28.16 -3.49
N ARG A 183 -29.53 28.24 -2.56
CA ARG A 183 -30.43 27.12 -2.26
C ARG A 183 -31.23 26.68 -3.48
N LEU A 184 -31.78 27.63 -4.24
CA LEU A 184 -32.55 27.36 -5.45
C LEU A 184 -31.67 26.73 -6.54
N VAL A 185 -30.43 27.18 -6.69
CA VAL A 185 -29.43 26.56 -7.59
C VAL A 185 -29.17 25.11 -7.19
N ILE A 186 -28.90 24.81 -5.91
CA ILE A 186 -28.65 23.43 -5.46
C ILE A 186 -29.91 22.55 -5.59
N ALA A 187 -31.11 23.11 -5.40
CA ALA A 187 -32.36 22.35 -5.39
C ALA A 187 -32.90 21.95 -6.79
N ILE A 188 -32.68 22.76 -7.85
CA ILE A 188 -33.22 22.48 -9.20
C ILE A 188 -32.99 21.04 -9.72
N PRO A 189 -31.80 20.42 -9.65
CA PRO A 189 -31.58 19.07 -10.20
C PRO A 189 -32.39 17.96 -9.49
N LEU A 190 -32.93 18.20 -8.29
CA LEU A 190 -33.85 17.28 -7.62
C LEU A 190 -35.13 17.05 -8.43
N ILE A 191 -35.54 17.99 -9.28
CA ILE A 191 -36.76 17.89 -10.08
C ILE A 191 -36.64 16.78 -11.15
N PRO A 192 -35.70 16.84 -12.13
CA PRO A 192 -35.56 15.78 -13.12
C PRO A 192 -35.09 14.45 -12.52
N VAL A 193 -34.23 14.47 -11.49
CA VAL A 193 -33.78 13.22 -10.82
C VAL A 193 -34.91 12.59 -10.01
N GLY A 194 -35.73 13.36 -9.31
CA GLY A 194 -36.89 12.86 -8.57
C GLY A 194 -37.98 12.30 -9.49
N LEU A 195 -38.21 12.93 -10.66
CA LEU A 195 -39.09 12.38 -11.69
C LEU A 195 -38.56 11.06 -12.25
N ALA A 196 -37.26 10.96 -12.53
CA ALA A 196 -36.62 9.72 -12.96
C ALA A 196 -36.67 8.62 -11.87
N PHE A 197 -36.50 8.99 -10.59
CA PHE A 197 -36.64 8.09 -9.46
C PHE A 197 -38.05 7.48 -9.39
N ILE A 198 -39.09 8.31 -9.43
CA ILE A 198 -40.49 7.87 -9.43
C ILE A 198 -40.79 7.00 -10.67
N ALA A 199 -40.29 7.38 -11.84
CA ALA A 199 -40.48 6.60 -13.07
C ALA A 199 -39.76 5.23 -13.03
N SER A 200 -38.66 5.11 -12.28
CA SER A 200 -37.90 3.85 -12.19
C SER A 200 -38.64 2.70 -11.51
N PHE A 201 -39.67 2.97 -10.70
CA PHE A 201 -40.50 1.93 -10.09
C PHE A 201 -41.39 1.18 -11.09
N PHE A 202 -41.47 1.67 -12.34
CA PHE A 202 -42.17 1.02 -13.45
C PHE A 202 -41.21 0.30 -14.43
N LEU A 203 -39.94 0.13 -14.05
CA LEU A 203 -38.93 -0.62 -14.81
C LEU A 203 -38.72 -2.00 -14.18
N ASP A 204 -38.28 -2.95 -15.01
CA ASP A 204 -37.77 -4.25 -14.58
C ASP A 204 -36.23 -4.22 -14.45
N ASP A 205 -35.62 -5.10 -13.64
CA ASP A 205 -34.16 -5.24 -13.60
C ASP A 205 -33.62 -5.96 -14.85
N THR A 206 -32.30 -6.00 -15.06
CA THR A 206 -31.73 -6.49 -16.33
C THR A 206 -31.97 -7.99 -16.53
N PRO A 207 -32.31 -8.47 -17.75
CA PRO A 207 -32.48 -9.90 -18.04
C PRO A 207 -31.25 -10.74 -17.64
N ARG A 208 -30.05 -10.16 -17.78
CA ARG A 208 -28.79 -10.80 -17.41
C ARG A 208 -28.65 -10.99 -15.91
N TRP A 209 -29.04 -10.03 -15.08
CA TRP A 209 -29.01 -10.20 -13.64
C TRP A 209 -30.08 -11.18 -13.16
N LEU A 210 -31.30 -11.11 -13.73
CA LEU A 210 -32.38 -12.05 -13.43
C LEU A 210 -31.99 -13.50 -13.75
N ALA A 211 -31.43 -13.77 -14.93
CA ALA A 211 -30.92 -15.09 -15.31
C ALA A 211 -29.74 -15.53 -14.42
N SER A 212 -28.85 -14.62 -14.00
CA SER A 212 -27.76 -14.94 -13.05
C SER A 212 -28.22 -15.21 -11.59
N ARG A 213 -29.53 -15.14 -11.34
CA ARG A 213 -30.20 -15.42 -10.07
C ARG A 213 -31.23 -16.55 -10.21
N ASP A 214 -31.08 -17.39 -11.24
CA ASP A 214 -31.91 -18.55 -11.54
C ASP A 214 -33.40 -18.22 -11.79
N ARG A 215 -33.71 -16.94 -12.11
CA ARG A 215 -35.06 -16.44 -12.41
C ARG A 215 -35.29 -16.36 -13.91
N GLY A 216 -35.19 -17.53 -14.56
CA GLY A 216 -35.19 -17.66 -16.02
C GLY A 216 -36.43 -17.10 -16.71
N ASP A 217 -37.62 -17.46 -16.21
CA ASP A 217 -38.91 -17.03 -16.80
C ASP A 217 -39.08 -15.50 -16.76
N GLU A 218 -38.68 -14.86 -15.65
CA GLU A 218 -38.69 -13.40 -15.53
C GLU A 218 -37.67 -12.76 -16.48
N ALA A 219 -36.47 -13.33 -16.61
CA ALA A 219 -35.46 -12.83 -17.53
C ALA A 219 -35.93 -12.85 -19.00
N LEU A 220 -36.59 -13.94 -19.43
CA LEU A 220 -37.17 -14.06 -20.77
C LEU A 220 -38.33 -13.06 -20.97
N ALA A 221 -39.23 -12.92 -19.99
CA ALA A 221 -40.34 -11.97 -20.06
C ALA A 221 -39.86 -10.50 -20.14
N VAL A 222 -38.79 -10.15 -19.44
CA VAL A 222 -38.19 -8.80 -19.53
C VAL A 222 -37.43 -8.61 -20.84
N LEU A 223 -36.75 -9.63 -21.36
CA LEU A 223 -36.13 -9.57 -22.68
C LEU A 223 -37.18 -9.34 -23.78
N ALA A 224 -38.32 -10.06 -23.72
CA ALA A 224 -39.46 -9.86 -24.62
C ALA A 224 -39.97 -8.41 -24.59
N LYS A 225 -40.19 -7.84 -23.40
CA LYS A 225 -40.54 -6.40 -23.23
C LYS A 225 -39.50 -5.46 -23.85
N LEU A 226 -38.20 -5.74 -23.66
CA LEU A 226 -37.10 -4.90 -24.16
C LEU A 226 -36.83 -5.05 -25.66
N ARG A 227 -37.29 -6.13 -26.29
CA ARG A 227 -37.19 -6.36 -27.75
C ARG A 227 -38.49 -6.06 -28.51
N HIS A 228 -39.63 -5.99 -27.82
CA HIS A 228 -40.97 -5.92 -28.42
C HIS A 228 -41.25 -7.12 -29.34
N ALA A 229 -40.85 -8.30 -28.86
CA ALA A 229 -41.07 -9.60 -29.50
C ALA A 229 -41.96 -10.49 -28.60
N ASP A 230 -42.54 -11.52 -29.19
CA ASP A 230 -43.29 -12.54 -28.44
C ASP A 230 -42.31 -13.50 -27.72
N PRO A 231 -42.62 -14.02 -26.53
CA PRO A 231 -41.79 -15.03 -25.85
C PRO A 231 -41.52 -16.30 -26.66
N SER A 232 -42.32 -16.60 -27.69
CA SER A 232 -42.13 -17.73 -28.61
C SER A 232 -41.32 -17.41 -29.88
N ASP A 233 -40.82 -16.18 -30.04
CA ASP A 233 -39.96 -15.81 -31.18
C ASP A 233 -38.60 -16.51 -31.10
N HIS A 234 -38.24 -17.27 -32.14
CA HIS A 234 -36.94 -17.95 -32.23
C HIS A 234 -35.76 -16.95 -32.14
N ALA A 235 -35.90 -15.72 -32.64
CA ALA A 235 -34.85 -14.71 -32.51
C ALA A 235 -34.65 -14.25 -31.05
N LEU A 236 -35.74 -14.23 -30.26
CA LEU A 236 -35.68 -13.93 -28.83
C LEU A 236 -35.10 -15.11 -28.04
N ALA A 237 -35.51 -16.34 -28.37
CA ALA A 237 -34.96 -17.56 -27.78
C ALA A 237 -33.44 -17.64 -27.99
N THR A 238 -32.94 -17.39 -29.20
CA THR A 238 -31.49 -17.38 -29.47
C THR A 238 -30.75 -16.29 -28.68
N GLU A 239 -31.29 -15.06 -28.54
CA GLU A 239 -30.64 -14.04 -27.69
C GLU A 239 -30.68 -14.42 -26.20
N TYR A 240 -31.72 -15.12 -25.76
CA TYR A 240 -31.82 -15.63 -24.39
C TYR A 240 -30.83 -16.77 -24.13
N ASP A 241 -30.71 -17.75 -25.04
CA ASP A 241 -29.76 -18.86 -24.95
C ASP A 241 -28.31 -18.36 -24.99
N GLU A 242 -27.98 -17.37 -25.84
CA GLU A 242 -26.69 -16.69 -25.83
C GLU A 242 -26.38 -16.03 -24.47
N ILE A 243 -27.38 -15.41 -23.84
CA ILE A 243 -27.25 -14.81 -22.50
C ILE A 243 -27.07 -15.91 -21.44
N HIS A 244 -27.84 -16.99 -21.50
CA HIS A 244 -27.82 -18.05 -20.52
C HIS A 244 -26.51 -18.85 -20.58
N GLU A 245 -25.96 -19.08 -21.77
CA GLU A 245 -24.67 -19.76 -21.95
C GLU A 245 -23.49 -18.83 -21.61
N GLN A 246 -23.58 -17.52 -21.87
CA GLN A 246 -22.62 -16.53 -21.35
C GLN A 246 -22.61 -16.49 -19.81
N ILE A 247 -23.78 -16.64 -19.18
CA ILE A 247 -23.90 -16.71 -17.71
C ILE A 247 -23.35 -18.04 -17.19
N ARG A 248 -23.69 -19.17 -17.81
CA ARG A 248 -23.18 -20.50 -17.45
C ARG A 248 -21.66 -20.57 -17.57
N THR A 249 -21.12 -20.14 -18.71
CA THR A 249 -19.66 -20.04 -18.95
C THR A 249 -19.00 -19.11 -17.91
N ARG A 250 -19.62 -17.97 -17.60
CA ARG A 250 -19.11 -17.06 -16.57
C ARG A 250 -19.17 -17.67 -15.16
N GLN A 251 -20.23 -18.39 -14.82
CA GLN A 251 -20.35 -19.11 -13.55
C GLN A 251 -19.29 -20.22 -13.45
N GLN A 252 -19.05 -21.00 -14.51
CA GLN A 252 -18.01 -22.03 -14.55
C GLN A 252 -16.60 -21.43 -14.45
N ILE A 253 -16.32 -20.28 -15.08
CA ILE A 253 -15.02 -19.59 -14.96
C ILE A 253 -14.81 -18.94 -13.58
N LEU A 254 -15.89 -18.61 -12.85
CA LEU A 254 -15.85 -17.86 -11.58
C LEU A 254 -16.19 -18.69 -10.33
N ALA A 255 -16.75 -19.90 -10.46
CA ALA A 255 -17.07 -20.77 -9.32
C ALA A 255 -15.83 -21.05 -8.46
N ASP A 256 -14.71 -21.32 -9.14
CA ASP A 256 -13.43 -21.64 -8.51
C ASP A 256 -12.49 -20.41 -8.38
N SER A 257 -12.97 -19.18 -8.62
CA SER A 257 -12.13 -17.98 -8.48
C SER A 257 -12.80 -16.84 -7.69
N SER A 258 -12.35 -16.72 -6.44
CA SER A 258 -12.65 -15.58 -5.57
C SER A 258 -12.14 -14.27 -6.16
N THR A 259 -12.67 -13.13 -5.70
CA THR A 259 -12.16 -11.80 -6.10
C THR A 259 -10.66 -11.65 -5.80
N TRP A 260 -10.15 -12.32 -4.76
CA TRP A 260 -8.73 -12.38 -4.45
C TRP A 260 -7.93 -13.15 -5.51
N ALA A 261 -8.41 -14.32 -5.96
CA ALA A 261 -7.78 -15.04 -7.07
C ALA A 261 -7.72 -14.19 -8.35
N ILE A 262 -8.75 -13.39 -8.63
CA ILE A 262 -8.76 -12.46 -9.77
C ILE A 262 -7.75 -11.31 -9.58
N ILE A 263 -7.55 -10.80 -8.37
CA ILE A 263 -6.50 -9.81 -8.05
C ILE A 263 -5.11 -10.42 -8.20
N LYS A 264 -4.91 -11.65 -7.71
CA LYS A 264 -3.68 -12.44 -7.87
C LYS A 264 -3.35 -12.67 -9.36
N ASP A 265 -4.34 -13.06 -10.17
CA ASP A 265 -4.21 -13.18 -11.63
C ASP A 265 -3.80 -11.85 -12.30
N ILE A 266 -4.36 -10.72 -11.86
CA ILE A 266 -3.99 -9.38 -12.37
C ILE A 266 -2.53 -9.02 -12.00
N ALA A 267 -2.04 -9.44 -10.83
CA ALA A 267 -0.69 -9.12 -10.38
C ALA A 267 0.38 -10.07 -10.97
N THR A 268 0.09 -11.37 -11.06
CA THR A 268 1.02 -12.42 -11.48
C THR A 268 1.15 -12.52 -13.00
N ILE A 269 0.02 -12.61 -13.72
CA ILE A 269 0.02 -12.85 -15.17
C ILE A 269 0.49 -11.58 -15.90
N PRO A 270 1.66 -11.59 -16.59
CA PRO A 270 2.25 -10.36 -17.13
C PRO A 270 1.35 -9.63 -18.14
N THR A 271 0.59 -10.39 -18.94
CA THR A 271 -0.37 -9.85 -19.90
C THR A 271 -1.53 -9.14 -19.22
N TYR A 272 -2.00 -9.63 -18.06
CA TYR A 272 -3.10 -9.02 -17.31
C TYR A 272 -2.61 -7.79 -16.56
N ARG A 273 -1.45 -7.89 -15.89
CA ARG A 273 -0.76 -6.77 -15.23
C ARG A 273 -0.52 -5.60 -16.20
N THR A 274 -0.04 -5.89 -17.41
CA THR A 274 0.25 -4.87 -18.43
C THR A 274 -1.01 -4.11 -18.87
N ARG A 275 -2.15 -4.82 -19.06
CA ARG A 275 -3.44 -4.19 -19.38
C ARG A 275 -3.98 -3.39 -18.19
N PHE A 276 -3.83 -3.91 -16.97
CA PHE A 276 -4.33 -3.24 -15.76
C PHE A 276 -3.60 -1.92 -15.51
N LEU A 277 -2.27 -1.95 -15.51
CA LEU A 277 -1.43 -0.77 -15.33
C LEU A 277 -1.59 0.26 -16.47
N LEU A 278 -1.76 -0.19 -17.72
CA LEU A 278 -2.07 0.72 -18.84
C LEU A 278 -3.40 1.47 -18.60
N GLY A 279 -4.42 0.78 -18.08
CA GLY A 279 -5.68 1.40 -17.65
C GLY A 279 -5.47 2.39 -16.50
N ALA A 280 -4.74 2.01 -15.45
CA ALA A 280 -4.45 2.85 -14.30
C ALA A 280 -3.73 4.15 -14.70
N VAL A 281 -2.69 4.04 -15.53
CA VAL A 281 -1.93 5.18 -16.07
C VAL A 281 -2.81 6.06 -16.96
N MET A 282 -3.73 5.50 -17.75
CA MET A 282 -4.67 6.30 -18.54
C MET A 282 -5.60 7.14 -17.66
N GLN A 283 -6.15 6.59 -16.57
CA GLN A 283 -6.96 7.34 -15.60
C GLN A 283 -6.13 8.40 -14.87
N THR A 284 -4.89 8.07 -14.47
CA THR A 284 -3.95 8.99 -13.83
C THR A 284 -3.68 10.20 -14.72
N VAL A 285 -3.27 9.97 -15.98
CA VAL A 285 -2.97 11.02 -16.96
C VAL A 285 -4.21 11.88 -17.25
N ALA A 286 -5.40 11.29 -17.29
CA ALA A 286 -6.64 12.04 -17.52
C ALA A 286 -6.99 13.00 -16.40
N GLN A 287 -6.89 12.58 -15.13
CA GLN A 287 -7.21 13.46 -14.02
C GLN A 287 -6.15 14.54 -13.86
N TRP A 288 -4.87 14.14 -13.86
CA TRP A 288 -3.75 15.06 -13.64
C TRP A 288 -3.39 15.93 -14.85
N SER A 289 -4.02 15.76 -16.04
CA SER A 289 -4.01 16.77 -17.13
C SER A 289 -4.90 17.98 -16.84
N GLY A 290 -5.43 18.09 -15.62
CA GLY A 290 -6.32 19.16 -15.17
C GLY A 290 -7.78 18.97 -15.53
N GLY A 291 -8.17 17.83 -16.14
CA GLY A 291 -9.50 17.58 -16.73
C GLY A 291 -10.68 18.10 -15.90
N ASN A 292 -10.74 17.64 -14.65
CA ASN A 292 -11.78 18.06 -13.71
C ASN A 292 -11.38 19.28 -12.87
N GLY A 293 -10.09 19.50 -12.56
CA GLY A 293 -9.64 20.69 -11.85
C GLY A 293 -10.02 21.99 -12.59
N ILE A 294 -9.73 22.03 -13.89
CA ILE A 294 -10.12 23.14 -14.77
C ILE A 294 -11.65 23.23 -14.91
N THR A 295 -12.36 22.10 -15.00
CA THR A 295 -13.83 22.10 -15.10
C THR A 295 -14.49 22.71 -13.84
N TYR A 296 -14.05 22.34 -12.63
CA TYR A 296 -14.64 22.83 -11.37
C TYR A 296 -14.34 24.31 -11.10
N TYR A 297 -13.20 24.83 -11.54
CA TYR A 297 -12.80 26.23 -11.31
C TYR A 297 -12.87 27.09 -12.58
N ILE A 298 -13.60 26.65 -13.61
CA ILE A 298 -13.70 27.32 -14.91
C ILE A 298 -14.14 28.81 -14.84
N PRO A 299 -15.06 29.26 -13.96
CA PRO A 299 -15.44 30.67 -13.90
C PRO A 299 -14.37 31.57 -13.24
N GLU A 300 -13.48 30.98 -12.46
CA GLU A 300 -12.32 31.65 -11.87
C GLU A 300 -11.16 31.71 -12.87
N ILE A 301 -10.94 30.62 -13.63
CA ILE A 301 -9.99 30.57 -14.74
C ILE A 301 -10.32 31.61 -15.81
N PHE A 302 -11.59 31.76 -16.20
CA PHE A 302 -11.98 32.82 -17.15
C PHE A 302 -11.75 34.23 -16.58
N ARG A 303 -11.92 34.45 -15.28
CA ARG A 303 -11.56 35.73 -14.62
C ARG A 303 -10.05 35.99 -14.67
N TYR A 304 -9.21 34.98 -14.41
CA TYR A 304 -7.75 35.09 -14.59
C TYR A 304 -7.36 35.31 -16.07
N ALA A 305 -8.13 34.78 -17.03
CA ALA A 305 -7.95 35.01 -18.46
C ALA A 305 -8.45 36.40 -18.96
N GLY A 306 -8.87 37.29 -18.05
CA GLY A 306 -9.32 38.65 -18.36
C GLY A 306 -10.81 38.80 -18.69
N VAL A 307 -11.66 37.81 -18.39
CA VAL A 307 -13.12 37.97 -18.49
C VAL A 307 -13.64 38.76 -17.29
N VAL A 308 -14.06 40.00 -17.54
CA VAL A 308 -14.56 40.92 -16.51
C VAL A 308 -16.08 40.72 -16.29
N GLY A 309 -16.47 40.60 -15.01
CA GLY A 309 -17.85 40.45 -14.56
C GLY A 309 -18.29 39.00 -14.39
N ASP A 310 -18.91 38.68 -13.25
CA ASP A 310 -19.31 37.31 -12.91
C ASP A 310 -20.38 36.75 -13.86
N ASN A 311 -21.33 37.57 -14.30
CA ASN A 311 -22.31 37.18 -15.32
C ASN A 311 -21.63 36.80 -16.65
N THR A 312 -20.63 37.56 -17.09
CA THR A 312 -19.85 37.27 -18.30
C THR A 312 -19.13 35.93 -18.16
N SER A 313 -18.43 35.72 -17.04
CA SER A 313 -17.69 34.49 -16.77
C SER A 313 -18.60 33.25 -16.69
N LEU A 314 -19.78 33.36 -16.08
CA LEU A 314 -20.77 32.28 -16.04
C LEU A 314 -21.33 31.96 -17.44
N ILE A 315 -21.58 32.96 -18.29
CA ILE A 315 -21.96 32.74 -19.70
C ILE A 315 -20.83 32.04 -20.48
N THR A 316 -19.58 32.48 -20.32
CA THR A 316 -18.42 31.83 -20.99
C THR A 316 -18.22 30.40 -20.48
N SER A 317 -18.50 30.13 -19.20
CA SER A 317 -18.48 28.79 -18.61
C SER A 317 -19.60 27.90 -19.15
N GLY A 318 -20.81 28.43 -19.34
CA GLY A 318 -21.91 27.76 -20.04
C GLY A 318 -21.57 27.43 -21.49
N ALA A 319 -20.93 28.36 -22.21
CA ALA A 319 -20.42 28.10 -23.56
C ALA A 319 -19.32 27.02 -23.59
N TYR A 320 -18.43 27.00 -22.61
CA TYR A 320 -17.41 25.94 -22.44
C TYR A 320 -18.06 24.57 -22.22
N GLY A 321 -19.11 24.49 -21.39
CA GLY A 321 -19.93 23.29 -21.24
C GLY A 321 -20.59 22.85 -22.55
N ALA A 322 -21.21 23.78 -23.28
CA ALA A 322 -21.85 23.51 -24.58
C ALA A 322 -20.84 22.98 -25.62
N VAL A 323 -19.61 23.51 -25.64
CA VAL A 323 -18.53 22.98 -26.50
C VAL A 323 -18.13 21.56 -26.09
N LYS A 324 -17.99 21.26 -24.78
CA LYS A 324 -17.76 19.87 -24.32
C LYS A 324 -18.88 18.94 -24.79
N LEU A 325 -20.15 19.35 -24.64
CA LEU A 325 -21.33 18.58 -25.06
C LEU A 325 -21.32 18.30 -26.57
N VAL A 326 -21.28 19.33 -27.41
CA VAL A 326 -21.37 19.19 -28.87
C VAL A 326 -20.22 18.35 -29.44
N PHE A 327 -18.98 18.61 -29.03
CA PHE A 327 -17.84 17.82 -29.51
C PHE A 327 -17.87 16.39 -29.00
N THR A 328 -18.35 16.14 -27.78
CA THR A 328 -18.55 14.77 -27.26
C THR A 328 -19.62 14.02 -28.06
N MET A 329 -20.74 14.65 -28.41
CA MET A 329 -21.79 14.03 -29.24
C MET A 329 -21.27 13.66 -30.64
N ILE A 330 -20.64 14.62 -31.34
CA ILE A 330 -20.03 14.39 -32.66
C ILE A 330 -18.98 13.27 -32.60
N PHE A 331 -18.13 13.29 -31.57
CA PHE A 331 -17.07 12.32 -31.41
C PHE A 331 -17.61 10.89 -31.19
N THR A 332 -18.52 10.75 -30.22
CA THR A 332 -18.94 9.45 -29.69
C THR A 332 -19.93 8.74 -30.61
N TRP A 333 -20.73 9.48 -31.40
CA TRP A 333 -21.69 8.89 -32.33
C TRP A 333 -21.18 8.72 -33.76
N GLY A 334 -19.99 9.23 -34.11
CA GLY A 334 -19.50 9.18 -35.50
C GLY A 334 -17.99 9.05 -35.73
N LEU A 335 -17.13 9.34 -34.75
CA LEU A 335 -15.68 9.47 -35.00
C LEU A 335 -14.80 8.46 -34.25
N VAL A 336 -15.21 7.98 -33.07
CA VAL A 336 -14.40 7.05 -32.26
C VAL A 336 -14.10 5.72 -32.97
N ASP A 337 -15.08 5.20 -33.72
CA ASP A 337 -14.94 3.99 -34.56
C ASP A 337 -14.30 4.26 -35.92
N VAL A 338 -14.22 5.53 -36.35
CA VAL A 338 -13.58 5.91 -37.62
C VAL A 338 -12.08 6.12 -37.42
N PHE A 339 -11.67 6.94 -36.45
CA PHE A 339 -10.25 7.30 -36.27
C PHE A 339 -9.43 6.27 -35.47
N GLY A 340 -10.06 5.54 -34.55
CA GLY A 340 -9.37 4.62 -33.62
C GLY A 340 -9.01 5.27 -32.29
N ARG A 341 -9.14 4.51 -31.20
CA ARG A 341 -9.10 4.98 -29.80
C ARG A 341 -7.77 5.64 -29.50
N ARG A 342 -6.66 5.04 -29.97
CA ARG A 342 -5.30 5.52 -29.71
C ARG A 342 -5.07 6.90 -30.35
N ARG A 343 -5.53 7.10 -31.58
CA ARG A 343 -5.37 8.39 -32.28
C ARG A 343 -6.14 9.51 -31.57
N CYS A 344 -7.29 9.19 -30.99
CA CYS A 344 -8.17 10.15 -30.33
C CYS A 344 -7.58 10.67 -29.01
N PHE A 345 -7.17 9.82 -28.05
CA PHE A 345 -6.57 10.33 -26.80
C PHE A 345 -5.21 10.99 -27.03
N MET A 346 -4.41 10.52 -28.01
CA MET A 346 -3.14 11.18 -28.36
C MET A 346 -3.35 12.58 -28.93
N THR A 347 -4.33 12.76 -29.82
CA THR A 347 -4.69 14.09 -30.35
C THR A 347 -5.25 14.99 -29.25
N GLY A 348 -6.09 14.43 -28.38
CA GLY A 348 -6.68 15.15 -27.25
C GLY A 348 -5.64 15.64 -26.23
N LEU A 349 -4.68 14.79 -25.86
CA LEU A 349 -3.56 15.16 -24.98
C LEU A 349 -2.62 16.20 -25.63
N PHE A 350 -2.40 16.13 -26.94
CA PHE A 350 -1.59 17.12 -27.65
C PHE A 350 -2.24 18.51 -27.61
N LEU A 351 -3.54 18.60 -27.88
CA LEU A 351 -4.30 19.85 -27.78
C LEU A 351 -4.32 20.40 -26.34
N GLN A 352 -4.45 19.55 -25.33
CA GLN A 352 -4.34 19.96 -23.92
C GLN A 352 -2.92 20.46 -23.59
N CYS A 353 -1.87 19.77 -24.05
CA CYS A 353 -0.47 20.16 -23.81
C CYS A 353 -0.16 21.57 -24.34
N ILE A 354 -0.49 21.86 -25.60
CA ILE A 354 -0.18 23.16 -26.21
C ILE A 354 -0.99 24.31 -25.59
N THR A 355 -2.22 24.04 -25.13
CA THR A 355 -3.06 25.05 -24.46
C THR A 355 -2.60 25.33 -23.03
N HIS A 356 -2.13 24.32 -22.30
CA HIS A 356 -1.49 24.53 -20.99
C HIS A 356 -0.18 25.32 -21.09
N VAL A 357 0.66 25.03 -22.09
CA VAL A 357 1.88 25.83 -22.34
C VAL A 357 1.53 27.29 -22.66
N TYR A 358 0.49 27.53 -23.47
CA TYR A 358 0.02 28.88 -23.74
C TYR A 358 -0.49 29.58 -22.47
N MET A 359 -1.34 28.92 -21.69
CA MET A 359 -1.90 29.46 -20.45
C MET A 359 -0.82 29.73 -19.39
N ALA A 360 0.20 28.89 -19.28
CA ALA A 360 1.35 29.13 -18.40
C ALA A 360 2.08 30.44 -18.79
N ILE A 361 2.36 30.63 -20.08
CA ILE A 361 3.01 31.86 -20.59
C ILE A 361 2.11 33.07 -20.36
N TYR A 362 0.81 32.96 -20.63
CA TYR A 362 -0.14 34.05 -20.42
C TYR A 362 -0.22 34.46 -18.94
N MET A 363 -0.40 33.50 -18.03
CA MET A 363 -0.54 33.76 -16.59
C MET A 363 0.76 34.27 -15.96
N ALA A 364 1.92 34.03 -16.56
CA ALA A 364 3.21 34.53 -16.09
C ALA A 364 3.56 35.96 -16.54
N ILE A 365 2.87 36.51 -17.56
CA ILE A 365 3.25 37.78 -18.22
C ILE A 365 2.09 38.79 -18.32
N TRP A 366 0.85 38.34 -18.48
CA TRP A 366 -0.30 39.18 -18.84
C TRP A 366 -1.56 38.96 -17.98
N ILE A 367 -1.43 38.30 -16.82
CA ILE A 367 -2.54 38.04 -15.88
C ILE A 367 -3.22 39.34 -15.39
N ASP A 368 -2.48 40.45 -15.32
CA ASP A 368 -2.99 41.78 -14.97
C ASP A 368 -3.84 42.44 -16.09
N GLY A 369 -4.13 41.72 -17.18
CA GLY A 369 -5.00 42.19 -18.26
C GLY A 369 -4.38 43.20 -19.23
N THR A 370 -3.07 43.47 -19.12
CA THR A 370 -2.33 44.50 -19.88
C THR A 370 -2.29 44.28 -21.39
N ASN A 371 -2.59 43.06 -21.87
CA ASN A 371 -2.55 42.69 -23.29
C ASN A 371 -3.86 42.01 -23.71
N LYS A 372 -4.79 42.79 -24.27
CA LYS A 372 -6.13 42.30 -24.63
C LYS A 372 -6.11 41.18 -25.70
N PRO A 373 -5.35 41.28 -26.81
CA PRO A 373 -5.20 40.17 -27.75
C PRO A 373 -4.66 38.87 -27.13
N ALA A 374 -3.78 38.94 -26.12
CA ALA A 374 -3.32 37.76 -25.39
C ALA A 374 -4.41 37.18 -24.46
N SER A 375 -5.24 38.03 -23.83
CA SER A 375 -6.43 37.60 -23.08
C SER A 375 -7.44 36.88 -23.97
N ASP A 376 -7.73 37.40 -25.17
CA ASP A 376 -8.65 36.75 -26.12
C ASP A 376 -8.12 35.39 -26.60
N ALA A 377 -6.81 35.29 -26.84
CA ALA A 377 -6.14 34.02 -27.16
C ALA A 377 -6.11 33.05 -25.96
N ALA A 378 -5.98 33.54 -24.72
CA ALA A 378 -6.08 32.72 -23.50
C ALA A 378 -7.48 32.11 -23.36
N ILE A 379 -8.52 32.93 -23.51
CA ILE A 379 -9.93 32.48 -23.54
C ILE A 379 -10.13 31.42 -24.64
N ALA A 380 -9.66 31.67 -25.86
CA ALA A 380 -9.73 30.71 -26.97
C ALA A 380 -8.99 29.39 -26.68
N SER A 381 -7.84 29.45 -26.00
CA SER A 381 -7.07 28.26 -25.62
C SER A 381 -7.83 27.35 -24.66
N VAL A 382 -8.65 27.92 -23.76
CA VAL A 382 -9.53 27.15 -22.85
C VAL A 382 -10.66 26.42 -23.59
N PHE A 383 -11.14 26.97 -24.72
CA PHE A 383 -12.06 26.24 -25.61
C PHE A 383 -11.36 25.14 -26.43
N ILE A 384 -10.14 25.37 -26.90
CA ILE A 384 -9.33 24.33 -27.58
C ILE A 384 -9.00 23.18 -26.60
N TYR A 385 -8.72 23.51 -25.34
CA TYR A 385 -8.58 22.55 -24.26
C TYR A 385 -9.85 21.71 -24.07
N ALA A 386 -11.03 22.34 -24.05
CA ALA A 386 -12.33 21.66 -23.94
C ALA A 386 -12.56 20.63 -25.06
N VAL A 387 -12.20 20.98 -26.30
CA VAL A 387 -12.25 20.08 -27.47
C VAL A 387 -11.24 18.93 -27.33
N GLY A 388 -10.01 19.23 -26.93
CA GLY A 388 -8.96 18.22 -26.69
C GLY A 388 -9.33 17.23 -25.58
N TRP A 389 -9.97 17.68 -24.52
CA TRP A 389 -10.53 16.82 -23.49
C TRP A 389 -11.62 15.90 -24.06
N SER A 390 -12.59 16.47 -24.77
CA SER A 390 -13.80 15.79 -25.26
C SER A 390 -13.53 14.71 -26.31
N ILE A 391 -12.59 14.96 -27.23
CA ILE A 391 -12.14 13.99 -28.24
C ILE A 391 -11.20 12.94 -27.63
N GLY A 392 -10.50 13.28 -26.55
CA GLY A 392 -9.53 12.42 -25.90
C GLY A 392 -10.09 11.69 -24.70
N LEU A 393 -9.51 11.97 -23.53
CA LEU A 393 -9.69 11.15 -22.33
C LEU A 393 -11.09 11.28 -21.70
N CYS A 394 -11.90 12.30 -22.04
CA CYS A 394 -13.28 12.44 -21.55
C CYS A 394 -14.12 11.15 -21.74
N THR A 395 -14.03 10.54 -22.92
CA THR A 395 -14.82 9.37 -23.33
C THR A 395 -13.95 8.12 -23.49
N VAL A 396 -12.79 8.25 -24.13
CA VAL A 396 -11.99 7.09 -24.54
C VAL A 396 -11.47 6.29 -23.34
N GLN A 397 -11.19 6.91 -22.19
CA GLN A 397 -10.73 6.18 -21.00
C GLN A 397 -11.76 5.18 -20.45
N TYR A 398 -13.05 5.47 -20.60
CA TYR A 398 -14.14 4.57 -20.19
C TYR A 398 -14.31 3.43 -21.19
N LEU A 399 -14.25 3.72 -22.49
CA LEU A 399 -14.39 2.73 -23.56
C LEU A 399 -13.20 1.76 -23.60
N TYR A 400 -11.98 2.30 -23.63
CA TYR A 400 -10.74 1.53 -23.73
C TYR A 400 -10.57 0.54 -22.57
N GLY A 401 -10.95 0.94 -21.35
CA GLY A 401 -11.00 0.06 -20.19
C GLY A 401 -11.99 -1.11 -20.32
N THR A 402 -13.06 -0.99 -21.12
CA THR A 402 -13.96 -2.13 -21.40
C THR A 402 -13.44 -3.05 -22.51
N GLU A 403 -12.63 -2.52 -23.44
CA GLU A 403 -12.09 -3.24 -24.61
C GLU A 403 -10.86 -4.09 -24.27
N ILE A 404 -9.95 -3.62 -23.40
CA ILE A 404 -8.66 -4.33 -23.20
C ILE A 404 -8.73 -5.56 -22.28
N TYR A 405 -9.70 -5.65 -21.36
CA TYR A 405 -9.72 -6.70 -20.33
C TYR A 405 -10.42 -8.00 -20.76
N PRO A 406 -9.80 -9.18 -20.56
CA PRO A 406 -10.45 -10.49 -20.62
C PRO A 406 -11.58 -10.64 -19.60
N THR A 407 -12.58 -11.47 -19.89
CA THR A 407 -13.82 -11.57 -19.10
C THR A 407 -13.61 -11.92 -17.63
N ARG A 408 -12.60 -12.74 -17.30
CA ARG A 408 -12.24 -13.13 -15.93
C ARG A 408 -11.82 -11.92 -15.06
N ILE A 409 -10.92 -11.08 -15.57
CA ILE A 409 -10.41 -9.92 -14.80
C ILE A 409 -11.24 -8.64 -14.94
N ARG A 410 -12.02 -8.51 -16.03
CA ARG A 410 -12.69 -7.26 -16.46
C ARG A 410 -13.44 -6.53 -15.35
N SER A 411 -14.19 -7.26 -14.51
CA SER A 411 -14.98 -6.66 -13.43
C SER A 411 -14.10 -5.97 -12.38
N VAL A 412 -13.02 -6.63 -11.95
CA VAL A 412 -12.09 -6.15 -10.92
C VAL A 412 -11.17 -5.06 -11.47
N SER A 413 -10.57 -5.28 -12.65
CA SER A 413 -9.67 -4.32 -13.29
C SER A 413 -10.38 -3.00 -13.65
N TYR A 414 -11.62 -3.06 -14.14
CA TYR A 414 -12.39 -1.86 -14.48
C TYR A 414 -12.81 -1.09 -13.22
N ALA A 415 -13.32 -1.81 -12.21
CA ALA A 415 -13.73 -1.20 -10.95
C ALA A 415 -12.58 -0.49 -10.22
N SER A 416 -11.44 -1.17 -10.05
CA SER A 416 -10.27 -0.60 -9.34
C SER A 416 -9.72 0.63 -10.06
N ASN A 417 -9.69 0.61 -11.40
CA ASN A 417 -9.32 1.79 -12.20
C ASN A 417 -10.37 2.91 -12.14
N MET A 418 -11.65 2.62 -11.91
CA MET A 418 -12.68 3.64 -11.72
C MET A 418 -12.68 4.24 -10.31
N ALA A 419 -12.35 3.47 -9.28
CA ALA A 419 -12.06 4.01 -7.95
C ALA A 419 -10.83 4.94 -8.00
N LEU A 420 -9.75 4.51 -8.68
CA LEU A 420 -8.54 5.32 -8.91
C LEU A 420 -8.84 6.62 -9.68
N HIS A 421 -9.72 6.56 -10.70
CA HIS A 421 -10.22 7.74 -11.40
C HIS A 421 -10.88 8.74 -10.44
N TRP A 422 -11.76 8.27 -9.55
CA TRP A 422 -12.43 9.13 -8.58
C TRP A 422 -11.49 9.70 -7.50
N PHE A 423 -10.54 8.91 -6.99
CA PHE A 423 -9.53 9.41 -6.05
C PHE A 423 -8.61 10.47 -6.66
N PHE A 424 -8.17 10.29 -7.91
CA PHE A 424 -7.40 11.35 -8.59
C PHE A 424 -8.27 12.54 -9.00
N GLN A 425 -9.56 12.34 -9.31
CA GLN A 425 -10.49 13.46 -9.50
C GLN A 425 -10.61 14.29 -8.21
N PHE A 426 -10.73 13.62 -7.06
CA PHE A 426 -10.76 14.27 -5.74
C PHE A 426 -9.46 15.05 -5.49
N ALA A 427 -8.30 14.40 -5.65
CA ALA A 427 -7.01 15.02 -5.43
C ALA A 427 -6.83 16.28 -6.30
N VAL A 428 -7.13 16.20 -7.61
CA VAL A 428 -6.98 17.34 -8.52
C VAL A 428 -7.95 18.48 -8.19
N VAL A 429 -9.22 18.20 -7.88
CA VAL A 429 -10.20 19.24 -7.47
C VAL A 429 -9.85 19.84 -6.09
N ARG A 430 -9.25 19.05 -5.17
CA ARG A 430 -8.81 19.50 -3.84
C ARG A 430 -7.51 20.32 -3.88
N VAL A 431 -6.62 20.04 -4.82
CA VAL A 431 -5.29 20.66 -4.90
C VAL A 431 -5.28 21.88 -5.82
N THR A 432 -6.16 21.97 -6.84
CA THR A 432 -6.16 23.08 -7.81
C THR A 432 -6.19 24.49 -7.18
N PRO A 433 -7.05 24.84 -6.19
CA PRO A 433 -7.03 26.18 -5.58
C PRO A 433 -5.72 26.47 -4.84
N ASN A 434 -5.14 25.46 -4.19
CA ASN A 434 -3.85 25.60 -3.50
C ASN A 434 -2.68 25.72 -4.49
N MET A 435 -2.77 25.12 -5.68
CA MET A 435 -1.81 25.34 -6.77
C MET A 435 -1.91 26.77 -7.31
N PHE A 436 -3.12 27.34 -7.44
CA PHE A 436 -3.27 28.73 -7.87
C PHE A 436 -2.62 29.72 -6.88
N VAL A 437 -2.76 29.51 -5.57
CA VAL A 437 -2.08 30.31 -4.55
C VAL A 437 -0.56 30.03 -4.52
N SER A 438 -0.16 28.77 -4.35
CA SER A 438 1.25 28.42 -4.05
C SER A 438 2.17 28.45 -5.27
N LEU A 439 1.62 28.29 -6.48
CA LEU A 439 2.37 28.27 -7.74
C LEU A 439 2.06 29.51 -8.62
N ASN A 440 1.51 30.58 -8.03
CA ASN A 440 1.21 31.86 -8.67
C ASN A 440 0.36 31.72 -9.96
N VAL A 441 -0.61 30.79 -9.98
CA VAL A 441 -1.43 30.35 -11.13
C VAL A 441 -0.64 29.75 -12.30
N TRP A 442 0.39 30.42 -12.83
CA TRP A 442 1.15 29.97 -13.99
C TRP A 442 1.84 28.62 -13.78
N GLY A 443 2.37 28.36 -12.59
CA GLY A 443 3.05 27.09 -12.28
C GLY A 443 2.09 25.90 -12.23
N ALA A 444 0.79 26.14 -11.99
CA ALA A 444 -0.22 25.08 -12.10
C ALA A 444 -0.41 24.62 -13.55
N TYR A 445 -0.42 25.57 -14.50
CA TYR A 445 -0.45 25.27 -15.93
C TYR A 445 0.85 24.64 -16.43
N VAL A 446 2.02 25.01 -15.89
CA VAL A 446 3.28 24.29 -16.17
C VAL A 446 3.19 22.84 -15.71
N PHE A 447 2.70 22.58 -14.50
CA PHE A 447 2.51 21.23 -13.99
C PHE A 447 1.56 20.41 -14.89
N TRP A 448 0.40 20.93 -15.27
CA TRP A 448 -0.52 20.23 -16.17
C TRP A 448 0.07 20.02 -17.59
N ALA A 449 0.87 20.97 -18.09
CA ALA A 449 1.62 20.79 -19.34
C ALA A 449 2.64 19.65 -19.24
N CYS A 450 3.38 19.55 -18.12
CA CYS A 450 4.31 18.45 -17.86
C CYS A 450 3.59 17.10 -17.80
N VAL A 451 2.43 17.00 -17.15
CA VAL A 451 1.62 15.77 -17.12
C VAL A 451 1.12 15.39 -18.52
N CYS A 452 0.62 16.35 -19.31
CA CYS A 452 0.25 16.10 -20.70
C CYS A 452 1.45 15.63 -21.54
N GLY A 453 2.62 16.23 -21.37
CA GLY A 453 3.86 15.84 -22.04
C GLY A 453 4.30 14.41 -21.68
N ALA A 454 4.27 14.06 -20.40
CA ALA A 454 4.56 12.70 -19.93
C ALA A 454 3.53 11.68 -20.47
N GLY A 455 2.24 12.02 -20.42
CA GLY A 455 1.16 11.21 -20.97
C GLY A 455 1.30 10.92 -22.47
N LEU A 456 1.71 11.92 -23.26
CA LEU A 456 2.01 11.77 -24.69
C LEU A 456 3.18 10.82 -24.96
N VAL A 457 4.19 10.75 -24.09
CA VAL A 457 5.30 9.80 -24.23
C VAL A 457 4.86 8.40 -23.78
N ILE A 458 4.29 8.28 -22.58
CA ILE A 458 3.98 6.99 -21.95
C ILE A 458 2.86 6.28 -22.69
N LEU A 459 1.68 6.90 -22.84
CA LEU A 459 0.56 6.30 -23.59
C LEU A 459 0.87 6.26 -25.10
N GLY A 460 1.72 7.16 -25.60
CA GLY A 460 2.16 7.18 -26.99
C GLY A 460 3.02 5.96 -27.36
N LEU A 461 3.79 5.39 -26.43
CA LEU A 461 4.58 4.18 -26.65
C LEU A 461 3.82 2.91 -26.25
N TRP A 462 3.17 2.93 -25.10
CA TRP A 462 2.60 1.73 -24.48
C TRP A 462 1.26 1.31 -25.09
N ALA A 463 0.36 2.24 -25.37
CA ALA A 463 -1.01 1.89 -25.72
C ALA A 463 -1.15 1.37 -27.17
N PRO A 464 -1.67 0.15 -27.40
CA PRO A 464 -2.06 -0.33 -28.73
C PRO A 464 -3.36 0.34 -29.23
N GLU A 465 -3.64 0.16 -30.52
CA GLU A 465 -4.92 0.52 -31.12
C GLU A 465 -5.89 -0.67 -31.03
N THR A 466 -7.05 -0.48 -30.37
CA THR A 466 -8.06 -1.52 -30.14
C THR A 466 -9.12 -1.60 -31.25
N LYS A 467 -9.20 -0.59 -32.12
CA LYS A 467 -10.23 -0.49 -33.16
C LYS A 467 -10.26 -1.75 -34.05
N GLY A 468 -11.42 -2.44 -34.04
CA GLY A 468 -11.74 -3.50 -34.98
C GLY A 468 -11.14 -4.87 -34.67
N ILE A 469 -10.49 -5.04 -33.51
CA ILE A 469 -9.96 -6.32 -33.05
C ILE A 469 -11.03 -7.03 -32.19
N PRO A 470 -11.31 -8.33 -32.41
CA PRO A 470 -12.19 -9.11 -31.53
C PRO A 470 -11.66 -9.19 -30.10
N MET A 471 -12.56 -9.25 -29.10
CA MET A 471 -12.19 -9.29 -27.68
C MET A 471 -11.33 -10.51 -27.33
N GLU A 472 -11.55 -11.60 -28.07
CA GLU A 472 -10.91 -12.89 -27.99
C GLU A 472 -9.45 -12.82 -28.48
N LYS A 473 -9.18 -11.97 -29.48
CA LYS A 473 -7.84 -11.72 -30.05
C LYS A 473 -7.11 -10.54 -29.40
N MET A 474 -7.68 -9.88 -28.38
CA MET A 474 -7.00 -8.80 -27.65
C MET A 474 -5.71 -9.28 -26.94
N GLU A 475 -5.57 -10.58 -26.67
CA GLU A 475 -4.32 -11.18 -26.16
C GLU A 475 -3.12 -10.94 -27.09
N GLU A 476 -3.32 -11.09 -28.40
CA GLU A 476 -2.26 -10.99 -29.42
C GLU A 476 -1.62 -9.59 -29.42
N LEU A 477 -2.40 -8.53 -29.17
CA LEU A 477 -1.91 -7.14 -29.05
C LEU A 477 -0.96 -6.91 -27.86
N PHE A 478 -1.08 -7.68 -26.78
CA PHE A 478 -0.30 -7.52 -25.55
C PHE A 478 0.82 -8.57 -25.40
N SER A 479 1.00 -9.46 -26.39
CA SER A 479 2.07 -10.46 -26.44
C SER A 479 3.48 -9.86 -26.62
N GLY A 480 3.57 -8.64 -27.16
CA GLY A 480 4.84 -7.95 -27.44
C GLY A 480 5.42 -7.17 -26.25
N ARG A 481 6.66 -6.69 -26.41
CA ARG A 481 7.32 -5.79 -25.44
C ARG A 481 6.44 -4.56 -25.18
N TRP A 482 6.12 -4.28 -23.91
CA TRP A 482 5.09 -3.30 -23.54
C TRP A 482 5.28 -1.89 -24.14
N TRP A 483 6.54 -1.42 -24.26
CA TRP A 483 6.87 -0.11 -24.85
C TRP A 483 6.75 -0.04 -26.39
N MET A 484 6.41 -1.16 -27.03
CA MET A 484 6.18 -1.30 -28.47
C MET A 484 4.70 -1.49 -28.82
N GLY A 485 3.79 -1.43 -27.84
CA GLY A 485 2.34 -1.61 -28.07
C GLY A 485 1.76 -0.68 -29.13
N TRP A 486 2.34 0.52 -29.31
CA TRP A 486 1.99 1.44 -30.40
C TRP A 486 2.19 0.90 -31.84
N ARG A 487 2.91 -0.22 -32.01
CA ARG A 487 3.08 -0.95 -33.28
C ARG A 487 2.41 -2.33 -33.29
N ALA A 488 1.72 -2.74 -32.22
CA ALA A 488 1.07 -4.03 -32.17
C ALA A 488 -0.05 -4.11 -33.23
N SER A 489 -0.12 -5.25 -33.92
CA SER A 489 -1.10 -5.53 -34.96
C SER A 489 -1.40 -7.03 -34.99
N VAL A 490 -2.67 -7.38 -35.16
CA VAL A 490 -3.16 -8.76 -35.21
C VAL A 490 -3.40 -9.14 -36.67
N ASP A 491 -2.99 -10.34 -37.09
CA ASP A 491 -3.39 -10.89 -38.38
C ASP A 491 -4.76 -11.57 -38.26
N LEU A 492 -5.68 -11.16 -39.13
CA LEU A 492 -7.05 -11.64 -39.18
C LEU A 492 -7.27 -12.70 -40.28
N ALA A 493 -6.30 -12.90 -41.17
CA ALA A 493 -6.41 -13.82 -42.30
C ALA A 493 -6.28 -15.31 -41.94
N SER A 494 -5.85 -15.63 -40.71
CA SER A 494 -5.55 -17.00 -40.25
C SER A 494 -6.76 -17.81 -39.78
N SER A 495 -7.99 -17.29 -39.90
CA SER A 495 -9.18 -17.84 -39.22
C SER A 495 -10.14 -18.67 -40.09
N GLU A 496 -9.81 -18.96 -41.36
CA GLU A 496 -10.58 -19.94 -42.13
C GLU A 496 -10.14 -21.38 -41.81
N THR A 497 -11.09 -22.17 -41.33
CA THR A 497 -10.89 -23.51 -40.76
C THR A 497 -10.38 -24.54 -41.77
N LYS A 498 -9.27 -25.23 -41.45
CA LYS A 498 -8.96 -26.52 -42.06
C LYS A 498 -9.73 -27.65 -41.35
N PRO A 499 -10.49 -28.50 -42.05
CA PRO A 499 -11.16 -29.65 -41.46
C PRO A 499 -10.18 -30.79 -41.15
N PHE A 500 -10.59 -31.69 -40.25
CA PHE A 500 -9.81 -32.84 -39.80
C PHE A 500 -9.48 -33.80 -40.95
N GLY A 501 -8.20 -34.17 -41.10
CA GLY A 501 -7.69 -35.01 -42.20
C GLY A 501 -6.63 -36.01 -41.72
N ARG A 502 -6.56 -37.18 -42.35
CA ARG A 502 -5.92 -38.38 -41.81
C ARG A 502 -4.63 -38.75 -42.56
N GLY A 503 -3.51 -38.77 -41.84
CA GLY A 503 -2.42 -39.75 -42.05
C GLY A 503 -1.22 -39.38 -42.94
N ASP A 504 -0.14 -40.11 -42.65
CA ASP A 504 1.09 -40.34 -43.43
C ASP A 504 2.22 -39.29 -43.44
N SER A 505 3.33 -39.66 -44.10
CA SER A 505 4.71 -39.50 -43.60
C SER A 505 5.63 -38.57 -44.43
N SER A 506 6.92 -38.48 -44.02
CA SER A 506 8.01 -37.59 -44.50
C SER A 506 7.89 -36.10 -44.10
N GLY A 507 8.98 -35.31 -44.01
CA GLY A 507 10.42 -35.65 -44.09
C GLY A 507 11.32 -34.41 -44.28
N GLU A 508 12.59 -34.54 -43.86
CA GLU A 508 13.75 -33.65 -44.15
C GLU A 508 13.80 -32.20 -43.58
N GLU A 509 15.01 -31.64 -43.65
CA GLU A 509 15.48 -30.39 -43.03
C GLU A 509 15.51 -29.21 -44.02
N SER A 510 15.73 -27.98 -43.53
CA SER A 510 16.95 -27.18 -43.86
C SER A 510 16.82 -25.73 -43.35
N LYS A 511 17.70 -24.82 -43.81
CA LYS A 511 18.12 -23.59 -43.11
C LYS A 511 17.95 -22.30 -43.93
N GLU A 512 17.97 -21.18 -43.20
CA GLU A 512 18.54 -19.88 -43.58
C GLU A 512 17.92 -19.11 -44.78
N GLY A 513 18.25 -17.81 -44.85
CA GLY A 513 18.09 -17.01 -46.08
C GLY A 513 17.03 -15.91 -46.01
N ALA A 514 17.46 -14.66 -45.82
CA ALA A 514 16.62 -13.50 -46.09
C ALA A 514 16.54 -13.20 -47.60
N PHE A 515 15.46 -12.54 -48.06
CA PHE A 515 15.58 -11.22 -48.71
C PHE A 515 14.22 -10.48 -48.81
N THR A 516 14.28 -9.24 -49.28
CA THR A 516 13.18 -8.26 -49.34
C THR A 516 12.20 -8.46 -50.49
N HIS A 517 10.98 -7.91 -50.36
CA HIS A 517 10.37 -7.23 -51.50
C HIS A 517 9.63 -5.94 -51.10
N ASP A 518 9.96 -4.83 -51.78
CA ASP A 518 9.22 -3.55 -51.70
C ASP A 518 8.04 -3.59 -52.69
N ARG A 519 6.92 -2.92 -52.35
CA ARG A 519 5.84 -2.64 -53.30
C ARG A 519 5.01 -1.42 -52.89
N LYS A 520 5.30 -0.28 -53.49
CA LYS A 520 4.40 0.89 -53.52
C LYS A 520 3.27 0.66 -54.54
N THR A 521 2.06 1.12 -54.23
CA THR A 521 1.11 1.62 -55.23
C THR A 521 0.08 2.56 -54.59
N ASP A 522 0.34 3.85 -54.76
CA ASP A 522 -0.57 4.99 -54.94
C ASP A 522 -2.07 4.88 -54.59
N GLY A 523 -2.54 5.86 -53.82
CA GLY A 523 -3.34 6.94 -54.42
C GLY A 523 -4.86 6.97 -54.23
N ASN A 524 -5.37 8.19 -53.99
CA ASN A 524 -6.74 8.66 -54.32
C ASN A 524 -7.96 8.06 -53.59
N VAL A 525 -8.12 8.30 -52.28
CA VAL A 525 -9.44 8.60 -51.69
C VAL A 525 -9.35 9.73 -50.63
N VAL A 526 -9.28 11.00 -51.07
CA VAL A 526 -9.38 12.18 -50.17
C VAL A 526 -10.31 13.24 -50.79
N ALA A 527 -11.53 12.84 -51.16
CA ALA A 527 -12.57 13.74 -51.68
C ALA A 527 -13.99 13.13 -51.60
N ASN A 528 -14.58 12.99 -50.39
CA ASN A 528 -16.04 12.81 -50.27
C ASN A 528 -16.69 12.99 -48.87
N VAL A 529 -15.92 13.10 -47.78
CA VAL A 529 -16.46 13.09 -46.40
C VAL A 529 -17.34 14.31 -46.05
N ILE A 530 -17.25 15.41 -46.80
CA ILE A 530 -18.00 16.66 -46.54
C ILE A 530 -19.53 16.50 -46.78
N ASN A 531 -19.97 15.54 -47.60
CA ASN A 531 -21.38 15.44 -48.02
C ASN A 531 -22.32 14.70 -47.04
N VAL A 532 -21.83 14.12 -45.94
CA VAL A 532 -22.66 13.28 -45.03
C VAL A 532 -23.42 14.10 -43.98
N LEU A 533 -22.93 15.28 -43.60
CA LEU A 533 -23.57 16.14 -42.58
C LEU A 533 -24.80 16.93 -43.09
N GLY A 534 -25.16 16.79 -44.37
CA GLY A 534 -26.22 17.58 -45.02
C GLY A 534 -27.64 16.97 -45.02
N LYS A 535 -27.88 15.81 -44.39
CA LYS A 535 -29.16 15.09 -44.52
C LYS A 535 -29.66 14.43 -43.22
N PHE A 536 -30.14 15.24 -42.27
CA PHE A 536 -31.22 14.83 -41.37
C PHE A 536 -32.23 15.98 -41.24
N SER A 537 -33.42 15.79 -41.81
CA SER A 537 -34.52 16.76 -41.76
C SER A 537 -35.54 16.31 -40.72
N PHE A 538 -35.86 17.16 -39.75
CA PHE A 538 -36.95 16.93 -38.82
C PHE A 538 -38.28 17.31 -39.49
N ALA A 539 -39.12 16.31 -39.74
CA ALA A 539 -40.51 16.54 -40.14
C ALA A 539 -41.32 17.09 -38.95
N SER A 540 -42.30 17.95 -39.23
CA SER A 540 -43.02 18.73 -38.23
C SER A 540 -44.45 18.24 -37.99
N SER A 541 -44.94 18.41 -36.77
CA SER A 541 -46.37 18.51 -36.48
C SER A 541 -46.62 19.41 -35.26
N SER A 542 -47.39 20.46 -35.50
CA SER A 542 -47.90 21.48 -34.57
C SER A 542 -48.87 20.89 -33.52
N SER A 543 -49.29 21.58 -32.44
CA SER A 543 -49.46 23.04 -32.25
C SER A 543 -49.64 23.42 -30.77
N LEU A 544 -49.13 24.59 -30.33
CA LEU A 544 -49.87 25.72 -29.72
C LEU A 544 -48.94 26.69 -28.93
N TYR A 545 -48.92 27.95 -29.38
CA TYR A 545 -48.70 29.21 -28.63
C TYR A 545 -47.46 29.45 -27.73
N TYR A 546 -46.54 30.26 -28.28
CA TYR A 546 -46.15 31.63 -27.84
C TYR A 546 -45.53 31.84 -26.42
N LYS A 547 -44.46 32.64 -26.22
CA LYS A 547 -43.86 33.72 -27.02
C LYS A 547 -42.37 33.97 -26.65
N SER A 548 -41.57 34.47 -27.60
CA SER A 548 -40.25 35.14 -27.41
C SER A 548 -39.04 34.36 -26.83
N PHE A 549 -38.19 33.80 -27.70
CA PHE A 549 -36.72 33.97 -27.64
C PHE A 549 -36.10 33.65 -29.02
N ASN A 550 -35.12 34.45 -29.48
CA ASN A 550 -34.59 34.35 -30.85
C ASN A 550 -33.10 33.95 -30.86
N ALA A 551 -32.82 32.66 -31.11
CA ALA A 551 -31.52 32.04 -30.81
C ALA A 551 -30.54 31.93 -32.01
N SER A 552 -30.83 32.55 -33.15
CA SER A 552 -30.05 32.41 -34.39
C SER A 552 -28.85 33.36 -34.54
N ALA A 553 -28.67 34.33 -33.62
CA ALA A 553 -27.69 35.42 -33.80
C ALA A 553 -26.23 35.07 -33.43
N TRP A 554 -26.00 34.16 -32.48
CA TRP A 554 -24.67 34.00 -31.86
C TRP A 554 -23.70 33.09 -32.63
N MET A 555 -24.19 32.17 -33.45
CA MET A 555 -23.32 31.16 -34.10
C MET A 555 -22.53 31.69 -35.30
N CYS A 556 -22.96 32.82 -35.89
CA CYS A 556 -22.30 33.44 -37.06
C CYS A 556 -21.13 34.37 -36.70
N VAL A 557 -20.97 34.77 -35.44
CA VAL A 557 -19.98 35.79 -35.04
C VAL A 557 -18.56 35.25 -35.00
N CYS A 558 -18.36 33.99 -34.58
CA CYS A 558 -17.02 33.42 -34.42
C CYS A 558 -16.43 32.75 -35.68
N LEU A 559 -17.24 32.49 -36.72
CA LEU A 559 -16.80 31.78 -37.94
C LEU A 559 -16.49 32.68 -39.14
N ASN A 560 -16.96 33.94 -39.14
CA ASN A 560 -16.79 34.84 -40.29
C ASN A 560 -15.47 35.64 -40.31
N SER A 561 -14.65 35.62 -39.25
CA SER A 561 -13.45 36.46 -39.15
C SER A 561 -12.18 35.89 -39.83
N PHE A 562 -12.25 34.75 -40.52
CA PHE A 562 -11.07 34.06 -41.07
C PHE A 562 -10.96 33.95 -42.60
N CYS A 563 -11.92 34.50 -43.36
CA CYS A 563 -11.83 34.58 -44.82
C CYS A 563 -12.34 35.92 -45.38
N THR A 564 -11.56 36.49 -46.32
CA THR A 564 -11.74 37.83 -46.94
C THR A 564 -11.56 38.97 -45.92
N THR A 565 -10.69 39.97 -46.16
CA THR A 565 -10.44 40.67 -47.42
C THR A 565 -8.96 40.98 -47.69
N LYS A 566 -8.58 40.98 -48.97
CA LYS A 566 -7.40 41.68 -49.48
C LYS A 566 -7.82 42.55 -50.68
N ALA A 567 -8.42 43.69 -50.38
CA ALA A 567 -8.91 44.63 -51.39
C ALA A 567 -8.80 46.09 -50.89
N ASN A 568 -7.90 46.82 -51.53
CA ASN A 568 -7.85 48.28 -51.75
C ASN A 568 -8.49 49.23 -50.70
N MET A 569 -7.64 49.96 -50.00
CA MET A 569 -7.71 51.43 -50.03
C MET A 569 -6.32 52.02 -50.30
N GLU A 570 -6.15 52.62 -51.47
CA GLU A 570 -5.12 53.64 -51.69
C GLU A 570 -5.67 55.01 -51.27
N LYS A 571 -4.84 55.86 -50.66
CA LYS A 571 -4.58 57.22 -51.18
C LYS A 571 -3.49 57.98 -50.43
N LYS A 572 -2.57 58.55 -51.22
CA LYS A 572 -1.55 59.58 -50.91
C LYS A 572 -0.38 59.07 -50.04
N GLN A 573 0.88 59.10 -50.54
CA GLN A 573 1.76 60.24 -50.91
C GLN A 573 2.19 61.05 -49.67
N VAL A 574 3.46 61.44 -49.47
CA VAL A 574 4.71 61.38 -50.29
C VAL A 574 5.77 60.56 -49.48
N ALA A 575 7.03 60.26 -49.84
CA ALA A 575 7.94 60.77 -50.87
C ALA A 575 8.99 59.72 -51.34
N GLU A 576 10.16 60.22 -51.74
CA GLU A 576 11.36 59.59 -52.32
C GLU A 576 12.32 59.00 -51.23
N THR A 577 13.37 58.22 -51.49
CA THR A 577 14.26 58.10 -52.67
C THR A 577 14.69 56.65 -53.00
N ARG A 578 15.20 56.44 -54.22
CA ARG A 578 16.05 55.30 -54.67
C ARG A 578 17.27 55.87 -55.42
N PRO A 579 18.40 55.14 -55.50
CA PRO A 579 18.75 54.48 -56.78
C PRO A 579 19.33 53.04 -56.64
N PRO A 580 19.63 52.32 -57.75
CA PRO A 580 19.86 50.86 -57.84
C PRO A 580 21.26 50.55 -58.47
N PRO A 581 21.52 49.56 -59.37
CA PRO A 581 20.93 48.22 -59.67
C PRO A 581 21.97 47.07 -59.63
N SER A 582 21.62 45.77 -59.78
CA SER A 582 21.62 45.00 -61.06
C SER A 582 21.72 43.46 -60.77
N PRO A 583 21.44 42.51 -61.71
CA PRO A 583 20.80 41.22 -61.34
C PRO A 583 21.59 39.88 -61.52
N PRO A 584 21.16 38.87 -62.33
CA PRO A 584 20.83 37.49 -61.86
C PRO A 584 21.74 36.38 -62.50
N PRO A 585 21.45 35.05 -62.50
CA PRO A 585 20.38 34.19 -61.90
C PRO A 585 21.03 33.11 -60.95
N PRO A 586 20.93 31.74 -61.03
CA PRO A 586 19.90 30.80 -61.53
C PRO A 586 19.56 29.55 -60.63
N ARG A 587 18.40 28.92 -60.96
CA ARG A 587 18.03 27.48 -60.90
C ARG A 587 18.28 26.58 -59.64
N ARG A 588 17.14 26.18 -59.04
CA ARG A 588 16.70 24.81 -58.64
C ARG A 588 17.74 23.77 -58.16
N THR A 589 17.54 23.31 -56.92
CA THR A 589 17.03 21.95 -56.58
C THR A 589 16.45 22.02 -55.16
N GLY A 590 15.94 20.94 -54.55
CA GLY A 590 15.27 21.07 -53.24
C GLY A 590 15.15 19.81 -52.40
N MET A 591 14.86 20.02 -51.12
CA MET A 591 14.36 19.00 -50.19
C MET A 591 13.45 19.66 -49.13
N ARG A 592 12.29 19.06 -48.87
CA ARG A 592 11.44 19.34 -47.70
C ARG A 592 11.60 18.19 -46.71
N GLY A 593 11.52 18.50 -45.41
CA GLY A 593 11.22 17.49 -44.38
C GLY A 593 12.37 17.05 -43.45
N ARG A 594 13.01 17.98 -42.72
CA ARG A 594 13.80 17.64 -41.51
C ARG A 594 13.81 18.67 -40.36
N LEU A 595 13.15 19.82 -40.50
CA LEU A 595 13.26 20.95 -39.56
C LEU A 595 12.31 20.95 -38.35
N MET A 596 11.23 20.15 -38.35
CA MET A 596 10.25 20.17 -37.24
C MET A 596 10.73 19.47 -35.95
N LEU A 597 11.65 18.50 -36.05
CA LEU A 597 12.11 17.74 -34.87
C LEU A 597 13.20 18.46 -34.07
N ALA A 598 14.05 19.24 -34.76
CA ALA A 598 15.15 19.96 -34.12
C ALA A 598 14.67 21.07 -33.17
N GLY A 599 13.56 21.77 -33.50
CA GLY A 599 13.02 22.85 -32.68
C GLY A 599 12.53 22.39 -31.31
N ALA A 600 11.89 21.22 -31.22
CA ALA A 600 11.42 20.66 -29.96
C ALA A 600 12.58 20.27 -29.03
N VAL A 601 13.63 19.64 -29.57
CA VAL A 601 14.84 19.30 -28.81
C VAL A 601 15.59 20.56 -28.36
N LEU A 602 15.68 21.60 -29.21
CA LEU A 602 16.24 22.88 -28.79
C LEU A 602 15.42 23.55 -27.69
N LEU A 603 14.08 23.50 -27.71
CA LEU A 603 13.25 24.10 -26.66
C LEU A 603 13.36 23.37 -25.33
N VAL A 604 13.39 22.03 -25.33
CA VAL A 604 13.64 21.25 -24.09
C VAL A 604 15.06 21.48 -23.57
N GLY A 605 16.05 21.61 -24.45
CA GLY A 605 17.42 21.98 -24.10
C GLY A 605 17.55 23.40 -23.54
N LEU A 606 16.94 24.39 -24.19
CA LEU A 606 16.95 25.79 -23.74
C LEU A 606 16.16 26.00 -22.45
N CYS A 607 15.06 25.29 -22.24
CA CYS A 607 14.34 25.31 -20.97
C CYS A 607 15.20 24.71 -19.84
N ASN A 608 15.91 23.60 -20.08
CA ASN A 608 16.92 23.08 -19.15
C ASN A 608 18.05 24.10 -18.87
N ILE A 609 18.53 24.81 -19.89
CA ILE A 609 19.58 25.83 -19.75
C ILE A 609 19.09 27.07 -18.97
N TYR A 610 17.82 27.45 -19.13
CA TYR A 610 17.22 28.59 -18.43
C TYR A 610 16.92 28.26 -16.96
N LEU A 611 16.29 27.10 -16.69
CA LEU A 611 16.03 26.62 -15.33
C LEU A 611 17.34 26.38 -14.54
N ARG A 612 18.40 25.89 -15.20
CA ARG A 612 19.75 25.77 -14.60
C ARG A 612 20.46 27.10 -14.30
N LYS A 613 19.97 28.25 -14.80
CA LYS A 613 20.64 29.55 -14.62
C LYS A 613 20.13 30.40 -13.46
N ASN A 614 18.84 30.33 -13.13
CA ASN A 614 18.26 31.19 -12.08
C ASN A 614 18.18 30.52 -10.70
N PHE A 615 18.24 29.18 -10.60
CA PHE A 615 18.36 28.47 -9.32
C PHE A 615 19.82 28.22 -8.92
N ARG A 616 20.54 29.29 -8.54
CA ARG A 616 21.89 29.21 -7.93
C ARG A 616 22.18 30.26 -6.84
N LEU A 617 21.20 30.44 -5.96
CA LEU A 617 21.33 30.86 -4.56
C LEU A 617 20.22 30.07 -3.85
N GLU A 618 20.48 28.97 -3.14
CA GLU A 618 21.72 28.48 -2.51
C GLU A 618 22.03 27.01 -2.88
N GLN A 619 23.27 26.72 -3.33
CA GLN A 619 24.01 25.46 -3.08
C GLN A 619 25.38 25.52 -3.80
N ILE A 620 26.47 25.19 -3.10
CA ILE A 620 27.84 25.31 -3.62
C ILE A 620 28.49 23.93 -3.80
N ARG A 621 28.83 23.62 -5.07
CA ARG A 621 29.87 22.69 -5.56
C ARG A 621 30.03 21.31 -4.88
N ARG A 622 29.66 20.26 -5.62
CA ARG A 622 30.50 19.08 -5.96
C ARG A 622 29.77 18.27 -7.05
N GLY A 623 30.42 17.80 -8.11
CA GLY A 623 31.75 18.13 -8.61
C GLY A 623 31.92 17.58 -10.02
N ASP A 624 32.55 18.35 -10.91
CA ASP A 624 33.05 17.85 -12.19
C ASP A 624 34.26 18.72 -12.57
N LEU A 625 35.44 18.25 -12.18
CA LEU A 625 36.74 18.81 -12.57
C LEU A 625 37.57 17.64 -13.08
N ALA A 626 38.32 17.89 -14.15
CA ALA A 626 39.20 16.89 -14.73
C ALA A 626 40.22 16.37 -13.72
N SER A 627 40.77 15.19 -14.00
CA SER A 627 41.76 14.47 -13.19
C SER A 627 43.11 15.19 -13.09
N HIS A 628 43.17 16.27 -12.30
CA HIS A 628 44.08 16.24 -11.17
C HIS A 628 43.42 15.42 -10.07
N PRO A 629 44.16 14.57 -9.34
CA PRO A 629 43.56 13.71 -8.32
C PRO A 629 42.97 14.55 -7.19
N VAL A 630 41.65 14.63 -7.13
CA VAL A 630 40.95 14.98 -5.89
C VAL A 630 41.35 13.88 -4.89
N PRO A 631 41.95 14.21 -3.74
CA PRO A 631 42.36 13.19 -2.79
C PRO A 631 41.14 12.41 -2.36
N VAL A 632 41.22 11.08 -2.47
CA VAL A 632 40.30 10.19 -1.75
C VAL A 632 40.38 10.62 -0.29
N ARG A 633 39.23 10.95 0.31
CA ARG A 633 39.17 11.28 1.73
C ARG A 633 39.25 9.95 2.48
N GLU A 634 40.47 9.41 2.56
CA GLU A 634 40.72 8.15 3.25
C GLU A 634 40.29 8.30 4.71
N SER A 635 39.60 7.28 5.23
CA SER A 635 39.13 7.34 6.60
C SER A 635 40.35 7.34 7.54
N PRO A 636 40.33 8.07 8.66
CA PRO A 636 41.42 7.99 9.65
C PRO A 636 41.64 6.57 10.18
N PHE A 637 40.67 5.66 10.01
CA PHE A 637 40.74 4.24 10.37
C PHE A 637 41.02 3.31 9.17
N GLY A 638 41.42 3.85 8.01
CA GLY A 638 41.86 3.08 6.85
C GLY A 638 40.80 2.85 5.78
N ARG A 639 40.69 1.61 5.29
CA ARG A 639 39.77 1.19 4.23
C ARG A 639 39.09 -0.12 4.62
N PHE A 640 37.79 -0.23 4.33
CA PHE A 640 36.97 -1.40 4.60
C PHE A 640 36.26 -1.86 3.31
N PRO A 641 35.89 -3.15 3.17
CA PRO A 641 36.22 -4.26 4.09
C PRO A 641 37.72 -4.58 4.12
N LEU A 642 38.18 -5.20 5.21
CA LEU A 642 39.59 -5.57 5.35
C LEU A 642 39.94 -6.74 4.42
N PRO A 643 41.14 -6.75 3.78
CA PRO A 643 41.53 -7.86 2.91
C PRO A 643 41.58 -9.20 3.65
N LYS A 644 40.87 -10.20 3.12
CA LYS A 644 40.72 -11.57 3.69
C LYS A 644 39.89 -11.66 4.98
N ASP A 645 39.14 -10.63 5.36
CA ASP A 645 38.10 -10.77 6.39
C ASP A 645 36.95 -11.64 5.83
N PRO A 646 36.65 -12.83 6.42
CA PRO A 646 35.60 -13.71 5.93
C PRO A 646 34.18 -13.15 6.12
N PHE A 647 33.99 -12.26 7.10
CA PHE A 647 32.74 -11.54 7.34
C PHE A 647 32.66 -10.24 6.54
N ARG A 648 33.78 -9.82 5.92
CA ARG A 648 33.89 -8.63 5.07
C ARG A 648 33.39 -7.37 5.78
N LEU A 649 33.78 -7.16 7.05
CA LEU A 649 33.19 -6.15 7.92
C LEU A 649 33.42 -4.71 7.41
N ILE A 650 32.36 -3.91 7.47
CA ILE A 650 32.39 -2.44 7.32
C ILE A 650 31.70 -1.81 8.54
N PRO A 651 32.07 -0.59 8.97
CA PRO A 651 31.31 0.12 10.00
C PRO A 651 29.82 0.22 9.68
N CYS A 652 28.95 -0.12 10.64
CA CYS A 652 27.50 -0.11 10.43
C CYS A 652 26.96 1.30 10.22
N THR A 653 25.98 1.42 9.32
CA THR A 653 25.13 2.60 9.12
C THR A 653 23.65 2.18 9.09
N ASN A 654 22.73 3.14 9.23
CA ASN A 654 21.28 2.90 9.11
C ASN A 654 20.85 2.35 7.74
N ALA A 655 21.71 2.38 6.70
CA ALA A 655 21.42 1.91 5.36
C ALA A 655 22.09 0.57 4.99
N THR A 656 22.94 0.01 5.85
CA THR A 656 23.75 -1.18 5.54
C THR A 656 22.87 -2.44 5.44
N ILE A 657 22.96 -3.15 4.30
CA ILE A 657 22.22 -4.38 3.95
C ILE A 657 23.08 -5.21 2.97
N PRO A 658 23.26 -6.53 3.14
CA PRO A 658 24.11 -7.35 2.26
C PRO A 658 23.73 -7.34 0.76
N PRO A 659 24.68 -7.55 -0.16
CA PRO A 659 24.42 -7.58 -1.61
C PRO A 659 23.47 -8.72 -2.01
N ALA A 660 22.57 -8.44 -2.96
CA ALA A 660 21.65 -9.44 -3.51
C ALA A 660 22.39 -10.59 -4.21
N LEU A 661 21.83 -11.81 -4.15
CA LEU A 661 22.52 -13.03 -4.62
C LEU A 661 22.82 -13.03 -6.11
N ASP A 662 22.05 -12.27 -6.90
CA ASP A 662 22.22 -12.05 -8.35
C ASP A 662 23.24 -10.95 -8.70
N ASP A 663 23.83 -10.27 -7.71
CA ASP A 663 24.91 -9.31 -7.93
C ASP A 663 26.18 -10.04 -8.41
N ALA A 664 26.57 -9.78 -9.66
CA ALA A 664 27.77 -10.33 -10.28
C ALA A 664 29.10 -9.75 -9.74
N HIS A 665 29.07 -8.72 -8.89
CA HIS A 665 30.26 -8.08 -8.30
C HIS A 665 30.07 -7.75 -6.81
N PRO A 666 29.65 -8.72 -5.96
CA PRO A 666 29.08 -8.44 -4.64
C PRO A 666 30.07 -7.76 -3.70
N GLU A 667 31.35 -8.16 -3.74
CA GLU A 667 32.43 -7.54 -2.94
C GLU A 667 32.67 -6.07 -3.32
N LYS A 668 32.48 -5.70 -4.58
CA LYS A 668 32.63 -4.32 -5.07
C LYS A 668 31.44 -3.47 -4.67
N THR A 669 30.22 -4.00 -4.78
CA THR A 669 29.00 -3.34 -4.31
C THR A 669 29.05 -3.11 -2.81
N TRP A 670 29.49 -4.12 -2.05
CA TRP A 670 29.69 -4.03 -0.61
C TRP A 670 30.77 -3.02 -0.22
N ALA A 671 31.95 -3.06 -0.84
CA ALA A 671 32.98 -2.05 -0.64
C ALA A 671 32.53 -0.62 -1.02
N SER A 672 31.60 -0.47 -1.98
CA SER A 672 31.01 0.83 -2.32
C SER A 672 29.94 1.32 -1.32
N SER A 673 29.54 0.47 -0.36
CA SER A 673 28.62 0.81 0.74
C SER A 673 29.35 1.35 1.97
N PHE A 674 30.69 1.37 1.97
CA PHE A 674 31.51 1.96 3.03
C PHE A 674 31.49 3.50 2.95
N ASP A 675 30.95 4.15 3.99
CA ASP A 675 31.11 5.60 4.18
C ASP A 675 32.47 5.88 4.83
N PRO A 676 33.37 6.69 4.22
CA PRO A 676 34.66 7.01 4.83
C PRO A 676 34.58 7.98 6.02
N ASP A 677 33.46 8.67 6.27
CA ASP A 677 33.32 9.65 7.35
C ASP A 677 32.88 8.98 8.68
N PRO A 678 33.73 8.93 9.73
CA PRO A 678 33.42 8.20 10.95
C PRO A 678 32.27 8.78 11.78
N SER A 679 31.81 10.00 11.47
CA SER A 679 30.65 10.62 12.12
C SER A 679 29.32 9.99 11.73
N ASN A 680 29.26 9.24 10.61
CA ASN A 680 28.09 8.50 10.16
C ASN A 680 28.06 7.04 10.65
N TRP A 681 29.05 6.61 11.43
CA TRP A 681 29.19 5.23 11.91
C TRP A 681 28.52 5.00 13.27
N SER A 682 28.25 3.72 13.54
CA SER A 682 27.54 3.27 14.74
C SER A 682 28.52 2.94 15.87
N TRP A 683 28.75 3.91 16.77
CA TRP A 683 29.66 3.78 17.91
C TRP A 683 28.90 3.49 19.22
N GLY A 684 29.53 2.70 20.11
CA GLY A 684 29.06 2.51 21.48
C GLY A 684 29.35 3.69 22.40
N ASN A 685 29.07 3.53 23.70
CA ASN A 685 29.42 4.55 24.69
C ASN A 685 30.94 4.65 24.90
N LYS A 686 31.40 5.76 25.49
CA LYS A 686 32.82 5.95 25.84
C LYS A 686 33.12 5.09 27.07
N THR A 687 33.87 4.00 26.88
CA THR A 687 34.16 2.99 27.91
C THR A 687 35.24 3.42 28.89
N VAL A 688 36.08 4.40 28.51
CA VAL A 688 37.17 4.93 29.36
C VAL A 688 37.22 6.46 29.31
N SER A 689 37.19 7.10 30.46
CA SER A 689 37.62 8.50 30.65
C SER A 689 39.15 8.56 30.61
N VAL A 690 39.72 8.62 29.41
CA VAL A 690 41.17 8.80 29.23
C VAL A 690 41.53 10.26 29.48
N ASP A 691 42.21 10.53 30.59
CA ASP A 691 42.81 11.84 30.86
C ASP A 691 43.81 12.20 29.75
N GLY A 692 43.55 13.30 29.04
CA GLY A 692 44.46 13.85 28.02
C GLY A 692 44.02 13.78 26.56
N ASP A 693 42.81 13.27 26.25
CA ASP A 693 42.25 13.27 24.89
C ASP A 693 40.79 13.79 24.86
N ASP A 694 40.66 15.10 25.04
CA ASP A 694 39.42 15.88 24.84
C ASP A 694 39.17 16.22 23.35
N GLY A 695 40.02 15.76 22.43
CA GLY A 695 40.00 16.12 21.01
C GLY A 695 39.25 15.13 20.12
N ASP A 696 39.39 13.82 20.36
CA ASP A 696 38.78 12.79 19.52
C ASP A 696 37.43 12.28 20.08
N PRO A 697 36.28 12.55 19.40
CA PRO A 697 34.98 12.05 19.84
C PRO A 697 34.84 10.52 19.74
N PHE A 698 35.72 9.84 19.00
CA PHE A 698 35.69 8.38 18.76
C PHE A 698 36.63 7.59 19.67
N SER A 699 37.61 8.23 20.31
CA SER A 699 38.62 7.58 21.15
C SER A 699 37.99 6.97 22.41
N GLY A 700 38.29 5.69 22.67
CA GLY A 700 37.76 4.97 23.83
C GLY A 700 36.29 4.55 23.71
N ARG A 701 35.82 4.23 22.50
CA ARG A 701 34.49 3.63 22.25
C ARG A 701 34.61 2.29 21.53
N GLY A 702 33.71 1.36 21.83
CA GLY A 702 33.45 0.21 20.95
C GLY A 702 32.71 0.63 19.68
N ILE A 703 32.66 -0.24 18.67
CA ILE A 703 32.02 0.04 17.37
C ILE A 703 31.17 -1.13 16.89
N TYR A 704 30.03 -0.85 16.26
CA TYR A 704 29.24 -1.84 15.54
C TYR A 704 29.72 -1.94 14.08
N LEU A 705 30.18 -3.13 13.70
CA LEU A 705 30.60 -3.51 12.37
C LEU A 705 29.54 -4.43 11.75
N CYS A 706 29.22 -4.22 10.48
CA CYS A 706 28.22 -4.96 9.72
C CYS A 706 28.94 -5.76 8.63
N GLY A 707 28.50 -7.00 8.39
CA GLY A 707 29.15 -7.94 7.48
C GLY A 707 28.19 -8.93 6.85
N TYR A 708 28.72 -9.86 6.07
CA TYR A 708 28.02 -11.08 5.68
C TYR A 708 28.98 -12.26 5.49
N LEU A 709 28.55 -13.44 5.93
CA LEU A 709 29.21 -14.72 5.64
C LEU A 709 28.48 -15.43 4.49
N GLU A 710 29.22 -16.04 3.57
CA GLU A 710 28.66 -16.89 2.50
C GLU A 710 28.79 -18.37 2.90
N VAL A 711 27.65 -19.07 2.92
CA VAL A 711 27.56 -20.49 3.28
C VAL A 711 26.71 -21.26 2.25
N PRO A 712 26.83 -22.59 2.16
CA PRO A 712 25.95 -23.40 1.32
C PRO A 712 24.47 -23.28 1.72
N LEU A 713 23.56 -23.29 0.75
CA LEU A 713 22.14 -23.49 1.03
C LEU A 713 21.89 -24.89 1.58
N ASP A 714 22.54 -25.91 1.02
CA ASP A 714 22.51 -27.30 1.46
C ASP A 714 23.91 -27.78 1.88
N TYR A 715 24.05 -28.29 3.11
CA TYR A 715 25.30 -28.90 3.59
C TYR A 715 25.37 -30.41 3.32
N THR A 716 24.23 -31.05 3.04
CA THR A 716 24.12 -32.48 2.75
C THR A 716 24.39 -32.77 1.28
N ASN A 717 23.85 -31.93 0.39
CA ASN A 717 23.97 -32.07 -1.06
C ASN A 717 25.07 -31.17 -1.65
N LYS A 718 26.29 -31.71 -1.77
CA LYS A 718 27.44 -31.03 -2.41
C LYS A 718 27.31 -30.82 -3.93
N SER A 719 26.18 -31.18 -4.54
CA SER A 719 25.86 -30.87 -5.94
C SER A 719 24.85 -29.73 -6.09
N ASP A 720 24.36 -29.15 -4.99
CA ASP A 720 23.70 -27.84 -4.97
C ASP A 720 24.77 -26.74 -4.88
N ASP A 721 24.75 -25.79 -5.81
CA ASP A 721 25.69 -24.66 -5.86
C ASP A 721 25.09 -23.35 -5.28
N ARG A 722 23.84 -23.41 -4.78
CA ARG A 722 23.16 -22.26 -4.17
C ARG A 722 23.78 -21.92 -2.82
N ILE A 723 23.82 -20.62 -2.52
CA ILE A 723 24.40 -20.07 -1.29
C ILE A 723 23.41 -19.21 -0.51
N VAL A 724 23.67 -19.06 0.78
CA VAL A 724 23.06 -18.07 1.67
C VAL A 724 24.12 -17.02 2.03
N ARG A 725 23.75 -15.75 2.02
CA ARG A 725 24.52 -14.65 2.64
C ARG A 725 23.90 -14.32 4.00
N LEU A 726 24.46 -14.91 5.04
CA LEU A 726 24.10 -14.63 6.43
C LEU A 726 24.53 -13.20 6.76
N ALA A 727 23.56 -12.33 7.04
CA ALA A 727 23.83 -10.97 7.51
C ALA A 727 24.36 -11.04 8.95
N ILE A 728 25.40 -10.27 9.25
CA ILE A 728 26.10 -10.33 10.54
C ILE A 728 26.34 -8.93 11.09
N ILE A 729 26.19 -8.79 12.40
CA ILE A 729 26.64 -7.63 13.16
C ILE A 729 27.66 -8.07 14.21
N LYS A 730 28.79 -7.35 14.31
CA LYS A 730 29.80 -7.53 15.34
C LYS A 730 29.98 -6.23 16.12
N TYR A 731 29.74 -6.24 17.44
CA TYR A 731 30.22 -5.19 18.33
C TYR A 731 31.67 -5.49 18.72
N GLN A 732 32.60 -4.64 18.28
CA GLN A 732 34.02 -4.75 18.60
C GLN A 732 34.40 -3.76 19.69
N VAL A 733 34.82 -4.26 20.87
CA VAL A 733 34.93 -3.44 22.08
C VAL A 733 36.18 -2.55 22.07
N SER A 734 37.22 -2.94 21.33
CA SER A 734 38.43 -2.14 21.11
C SER A 734 38.23 -0.92 20.21
N GLY A 735 37.07 -0.79 19.54
CA GLY A 735 36.87 0.19 18.49
C GLY A 735 37.74 -0.10 17.26
N LEU A 736 38.42 0.92 16.72
CA LEU A 736 39.30 0.85 15.56
C LEU A 736 40.62 1.60 15.80
N ALA A 737 41.73 1.10 15.23
CA ALA A 737 43.01 1.79 15.21
C ALA A 737 43.04 2.90 14.14
N ARG A 738 43.63 4.06 14.47
CA ARG A 738 43.91 5.09 13.47
C ARG A 738 45.16 4.73 12.65
N VAL A 739 45.16 5.08 11.36
CA VAL A 739 46.28 4.80 10.45
C VAL A 739 47.52 5.56 10.89
N GLY A 740 48.56 4.82 11.30
CA GLY A 740 49.84 5.38 11.74
C GLY A 740 49.90 5.76 13.23
N GLU A 741 48.85 5.49 14.01
CA GLU A 741 48.90 5.58 15.47
C GLU A 741 49.66 4.37 16.03
N PRO A 742 50.70 4.56 16.87
CA PRO A 742 51.44 3.46 17.47
C PRO A 742 50.62 2.79 18.58
N ASP A 743 50.64 1.46 18.64
CA ASP A 743 50.11 0.74 19.79
C ASP A 743 51.01 0.99 21.01
N ASN A 744 50.50 1.81 21.93
CA ASN A 744 51.19 2.16 23.17
C ASN A 744 51.01 1.08 24.27
N GLY A 745 50.32 -0.02 23.99
CA GLY A 745 50.17 -1.16 24.91
C GLY A 745 49.31 -0.90 26.16
N THR A 746 48.63 0.25 26.24
CA THR A 746 47.84 0.68 27.41
C THR A 746 46.38 0.24 27.36
N ARG A 747 45.92 -0.33 26.24
CA ARG A 747 44.57 -0.90 26.05
C ARG A 747 44.69 -2.37 25.67
N ASN A 748 43.88 -3.23 26.27
CA ASN A 748 43.83 -4.67 25.96
C ASN A 748 42.36 -5.12 25.84
N PRO A 749 41.90 -5.58 24.65
CA PRO A 749 42.61 -5.58 23.38
C PRO A 749 43.03 -4.16 22.90
N PRO A 750 44.12 -4.04 22.13
CA PRO A 750 44.55 -2.75 21.55
C PRO A 750 43.53 -2.25 20.52
N PRO A 751 43.49 -0.94 20.19
CA PRO A 751 42.51 -0.38 19.26
C PRO A 751 42.43 -1.15 17.93
N GLY A 752 41.23 -1.50 17.48
CA GLY A 752 41.03 -2.31 16.27
C GLY A 752 41.47 -3.78 16.37
N GLY A 753 42.14 -4.17 17.45
CA GLY A 753 42.49 -5.55 17.77
C GLY A 753 41.25 -6.34 18.20
N ARG A 754 41.21 -7.61 17.83
CA ARG A 754 40.18 -8.56 18.26
C ARG A 754 40.37 -8.91 19.74
N SER A 755 39.26 -9.13 20.44
CA SER A 755 39.22 -9.82 21.74
C SER A 755 39.72 -11.28 21.69
N GLU A 756 39.97 -11.87 22.87
CA GLU A 756 40.40 -13.27 23.05
C GLU A 756 39.38 -14.30 22.54
N ARG A 757 38.09 -14.03 22.79
CA ARG A 757 36.93 -14.84 22.40
C ARG A 757 35.80 -13.91 21.95
N THR A 758 34.93 -14.38 21.09
CA THR A 758 33.74 -13.64 20.62
C THR A 758 32.49 -14.31 21.19
N ILE A 759 31.65 -13.56 21.92
CA ILE A 759 30.36 -14.07 22.38
C ILE A 759 29.41 -14.07 21.18
N VAL A 760 29.08 -15.24 20.65
CA VAL A 760 28.08 -15.38 19.60
C VAL A 760 26.67 -15.36 20.23
N LEU A 761 25.78 -14.57 19.65
CA LEU A 761 24.51 -14.15 20.24
C LEU A 761 23.35 -14.42 19.29
N GLU A 762 22.32 -15.13 19.75
CA GLU A 762 21.01 -15.19 19.08
C GLU A 762 19.87 -14.96 20.08
N PRO A 763 18.78 -14.30 19.66
CA PRO A 763 17.53 -14.22 20.39
C PRO A 763 16.78 -15.56 20.30
N GLY A 764 15.54 -15.56 20.80
CA GLY A 764 14.56 -16.58 20.47
C GLY A 764 13.32 -16.00 19.83
N GLY A 765 12.32 -16.87 19.66
CA GLY A 765 11.40 -16.78 18.54
C GLY A 765 12.01 -17.46 17.31
N PRO A 766 11.45 -18.60 16.84
CA PRO A 766 11.84 -19.18 15.57
C PRO A 766 11.65 -18.15 14.45
N GLY A 767 12.66 -18.01 13.57
CA GLY A 767 12.69 -16.94 12.56
C GLY A 767 13.08 -15.54 13.07
N GLY A 768 13.56 -15.41 14.32
CA GLY A 768 13.93 -14.14 14.95
C GLY A 768 15.27 -13.53 14.47
N SER A 769 15.36 -12.20 14.43
CA SER A 769 16.50 -11.44 13.88
C SER A 769 17.59 -11.15 14.92
N GLY A 770 18.63 -11.98 14.92
CA GLY A 770 19.82 -11.75 15.73
C GLY A 770 20.59 -10.47 15.38
N THR A 771 20.59 -9.96 14.13
CA THR A 771 21.24 -8.66 13.86
C THR A 771 20.51 -7.50 14.55
N SER A 772 19.17 -7.58 14.61
CA SER A 772 18.31 -6.59 15.26
C SER A 772 18.29 -6.75 16.79
N TYR A 773 18.60 -7.95 17.30
CA TYR A 773 18.89 -8.19 18.72
C TYR A 773 20.27 -7.66 19.12
N GLY A 774 21.34 -8.09 18.43
CA GLY A 774 22.72 -7.70 18.66
C GLY A 774 22.95 -6.19 18.58
N TRP A 775 22.29 -5.48 17.67
CA TRP A 775 22.32 -4.01 17.61
C TRP A 775 21.88 -3.35 18.94
N ARG A 776 20.91 -3.91 19.66
CA ARG A 776 20.44 -3.35 20.94
C ARG A 776 21.29 -3.80 22.12
N VAL A 777 21.59 -5.10 22.21
CA VAL A 777 22.08 -5.70 23.46
C VAL A 777 23.58 -5.96 23.49
N SER A 778 24.32 -5.92 22.38
CA SER A 778 25.74 -6.35 22.38
C SER A 778 26.60 -5.64 23.44
N GLU A 779 26.48 -4.32 23.54
CA GLU A 779 27.23 -3.54 24.54
C GLU A 779 26.81 -3.88 25.99
N GLN A 780 25.54 -4.22 26.21
CA GLN A 780 25.04 -4.70 27.51
C GLN A 780 25.54 -6.12 27.80
N VAL A 781 25.48 -7.02 26.83
CA VAL A 781 25.91 -8.43 26.93
C VAL A 781 27.41 -8.53 27.21
N THR A 782 28.28 -7.81 26.49
CA THR A 782 29.72 -7.84 26.79
C THR A 782 30.02 -7.29 28.19
N LYS A 783 29.30 -6.26 28.64
CA LYS A 783 29.44 -5.70 29.99
C LYS A 783 28.92 -6.66 31.08
N ARG A 784 27.76 -7.29 30.85
CA ARG A 784 27.12 -8.27 31.75
C ARG A 784 27.97 -9.53 31.91
N LEU A 785 28.46 -10.09 30.80
CA LEU A 785 29.10 -11.40 30.77
C LEU A 785 30.63 -11.39 30.72
N SER A 786 31.28 -10.27 30.38
CA SER A 786 32.75 -10.21 30.25
C SER A 786 33.43 -8.95 30.79
N ASP A 787 32.69 -8.03 31.43
CA ASP A 787 33.16 -6.67 31.80
C ASP A 787 33.64 -5.82 30.61
N GLY A 788 33.19 -6.11 29.38
CA GLY A 788 33.66 -5.43 28.17
C GLY A 788 34.98 -5.96 27.60
N LYS A 789 35.35 -7.21 27.90
CA LYS A 789 36.60 -7.83 27.39
C LYS A 789 36.41 -8.55 26.05
N PHE A 790 35.21 -9.08 25.79
CA PHE A 790 34.91 -9.88 24.60
C PHE A 790 34.04 -9.14 23.60
N ASP A 791 34.39 -9.27 22.32
CA ASP A 791 33.54 -8.83 21.22
C ASP A 791 32.24 -9.66 21.21
N VAL A 792 31.17 -9.11 20.63
CA VAL A 792 29.89 -9.82 20.47
C VAL A 792 29.57 -9.90 18.99
N LEU A 793 29.08 -11.06 18.52
CA LEU A 793 28.64 -11.26 17.14
C LEU A 793 27.24 -11.87 17.14
N ALA A 794 26.32 -11.29 16.37
CA ALA A 794 24.99 -11.85 16.11
C ALA A 794 24.74 -11.94 14.60
N TRP A 795 23.89 -12.86 14.17
CA TRP A 795 23.57 -13.00 12.76
C TRP A 795 22.06 -12.90 12.50
N ASP A 796 21.62 -12.86 11.26
CA ASP A 796 20.23 -13.18 10.94
C ASP A 796 20.26 -14.61 10.39
N PRO A 797 19.57 -15.58 11.00
CA PRO A 797 19.45 -16.91 10.43
C PRO A 797 18.99 -16.88 8.96
N ARG A 798 19.30 -17.92 8.22
CA ARG A 798 18.81 -18.14 6.85
C ARG A 798 17.30 -17.83 6.73
N GLY A 799 16.95 -17.04 5.70
CA GLY A 799 15.60 -16.50 5.50
C GLY A 799 15.30 -15.19 6.26
N VAL A 800 15.89 -14.93 7.43
CA VAL A 800 15.46 -13.89 8.36
C VAL A 800 15.89 -12.48 7.93
N ASN A 801 15.01 -11.49 8.12
CA ASN A 801 15.26 -10.04 8.03
C ASN A 801 16.17 -9.62 6.84
N ILE A 802 17.48 -9.37 7.05
CA ILE A 802 18.40 -8.90 5.99
C ILE A 802 19.35 -9.97 5.42
N THR A 803 19.32 -11.20 5.93
CA THR A 803 19.99 -12.34 5.29
C THR A 803 19.41 -12.59 3.89
N ARG A 804 20.22 -13.10 2.96
CA ARG A 804 19.81 -13.36 1.57
C ARG A 804 19.92 -14.87 1.25
N PRO A 805 18.85 -15.55 0.77
CA PRO A 805 17.52 -15.01 0.49
C PRO A 805 16.79 -14.58 1.76
N SER A 806 15.94 -13.55 1.63
CA SER A 806 15.09 -13.01 2.71
C SER A 806 13.66 -13.45 2.41
N ILE A 807 13.03 -14.12 3.36
CA ILE A 807 11.73 -14.75 3.21
C ILE A 807 10.69 -13.90 3.92
N SER A 808 9.76 -13.36 3.13
CA SER A 808 8.49 -12.80 3.55
C SER A 808 7.43 -13.36 2.60
N CYS A 809 6.33 -13.90 3.13
CA CYS A 809 5.27 -14.48 2.31
C CYS A 809 4.22 -13.43 1.91
N PHE A 810 4.26 -12.26 2.56
CA PHE A 810 3.55 -11.05 2.14
C PHE A 810 4.49 -10.13 1.32
N PRO A 811 4.02 -9.53 0.21
CA PRO A 811 4.83 -8.63 -0.61
C PRO A 811 4.95 -7.21 -0.02
N TYR A 812 4.06 -6.84 0.89
CA TYR A 812 4.05 -5.58 1.63
C TYR A 812 3.58 -5.82 3.08
N ASP A 813 4.15 -5.12 4.05
CA ASP A 813 3.77 -5.29 5.46
C ASP A 813 2.30 -4.87 5.71
N VAL A 814 1.72 -3.98 4.89
CA VAL A 814 0.28 -3.62 4.95
C VAL A 814 -0.67 -4.78 4.58
N ASP A 815 -0.24 -5.71 3.71
CA ASP A 815 -1.04 -6.89 3.38
C ASP A 815 -1.02 -7.88 4.56
N ARG A 816 0.10 -7.95 5.29
CA ARG A 816 0.25 -8.73 6.53
C ARG A 816 -0.63 -8.17 7.65
N ASP A 817 -0.66 -6.85 7.82
CA ASP A 817 -1.54 -6.18 8.79
C ASP A 817 -3.01 -6.44 8.48
N HIS A 818 -3.42 -6.33 7.20
CA HIS A 818 -4.77 -6.66 6.76
C HIS A 818 -5.13 -8.14 7.00
N TRP A 819 -4.16 -9.05 6.84
CA TRP A 819 -4.32 -10.47 7.15
C TRP A 819 -4.44 -10.74 8.66
N SER A 820 -3.66 -10.04 9.48
CA SER A 820 -3.69 -10.16 10.94
C SER A 820 -5.05 -9.75 11.53
N MET A 821 -5.69 -8.72 10.98
CA MET A 821 -7.07 -8.33 11.33
C MET A 821 -8.13 -9.39 11.01
N LEU A 822 -7.82 -10.36 10.13
CA LEU A 822 -8.72 -11.45 9.76
C LEU A 822 -8.47 -12.76 10.54
N THR A 823 -7.27 -12.95 11.11
CA THR A 823 -6.91 -14.17 11.88
C THR A 823 -7.26 -14.10 13.38
N GLY A 824 -7.72 -12.96 13.89
CA GLY A 824 -7.70 -12.61 15.32
C GLY A 824 -8.84 -13.08 16.24
N GLN A 825 -9.40 -14.29 16.08
CA GLN A 825 -10.41 -14.82 17.03
C GLN A 825 -9.88 -16.01 17.84
N TYR A 826 -9.75 -15.79 19.16
CA TYR A 826 -9.44 -16.82 20.16
C TYR A 826 -10.67 -17.69 20.46
N LEU A 827 -10.45 -18.87 21.04
CA LEU A 827 -11.48 -19.92 21.22
C LEU A 827 -12.73 -19.39 21.92
N GLU A 828 -12.53 -18.58 22.95
CA GLU A 828 -13.53 -18.06 23.88
C GLU A 828 -14.51 -17.07 23.22
N VAL A 829 -14.10 -16.41 22.12
CA VAL A 829 -14.96 -15.52 21.32
C VAL A 829 -15.53 -16.19 20.07
N SER A 830 -15.22 -17.46 19.84
CA SER A 830 -15.73 -18.18 18.67
C SER A 830 -17.16 -18.68 18.90
N ALA A 831 -18.09 -18.23 18.06
CA ALA A 831 -19.45 -18.75 18.04
C ALA A 831 -19.57 -20.20 17.51
N ASN A 832 -18.50 -20.73 16.90
CA ASN A 832 -18.39 -22.12 16.44
C ASN A 832 -16.89 -22.47 16.25
N VAL A 833 -16.31 -23.23 17.18
CA VAL A 833 -14.86 -23.53 17.21
C VAL A 833 -14.41 -24.22 15.93
N THR A 834 -15.11 -25.28 15.49
CA THR A 834 -14.80 -26.00 14.24
C THR A 834 -14.79 -25.07 13.03
N ARG A 835 -15.77 -24.17 12.91
CA ARG A 835 -15.84 -23.23 11.78
C ARG A 835 -14.78 -22.14 11.84
N GLN A 836 -14.35 -21.73 13.03
CA GLN A 836 -13.20 -20.83 13.17
C GLN A 836 -11.89 -21.55 12.77
N LEU A 837 -11.73 -22.83 13.15
CA LEU A 837 -10.61 -23.65 12.69
C LEU A 837 -10.61 -23.86 11.18
N GLU A 838 -11.76 -24.12 10.54
CA GLU A 838 -11.87 -24.20 9.07
C GLU A 838 -11.41 -22.92 8.35
N ILE A 839 -11.61 -21.75 8.97
CA ILE A 839 -11.17 -20.46 8.44
C ILE A 839 -9.66 -20.28 8.67
N SER A 840 -9.18 -20.53 9.88
CA SER A 840 -7.76 -20.43 10.24
C SER A 840 -6.89 -21.45 9.48
N ASP A 841 -7.39 -22.66 9.22
CA ASP A 841 -6.79 -23.70 8.37
C ASP A 841 -6.56 -23.18 6.95
N ALA A 842 -7.64 -22.74 6.28
CA ALA A 842 -7.58 -22.21 4.93
C ALA A 842 -6.70 -20.94 4.82
N MET A 843 -6.55 -20.18 5.92
CA MET A 843 -5.64 -19.04 5.98
C MET A 843 -4.17 -19.47 6.19
N ASN A 844 -3.89 -20.48 7.00
CA ASN A 844 -2.55 -21.04 7.18
C ASN A 844 -2.06 -21.71 5.87
N ASP A 845 -2.93 -22.47 5.22
CA ASP A 845 -2.70 -23.07 3.90
C ASP A 845 -2.37 -22.00 2.84
N ALA A 846 -3.10 -20.88 2.86
CA ALA A 846 -2.87 -19.75 1.95
C ALA A 846 -1.55 -19.01 2.24
N ILE A 847 -1.12 -18.90 3.50
CA ILE A 847 0.23 -18.39 3.85
C ILE A 847 1.28 -19.33 3.28
N PHE A 848 1.20 -20.63 3.57
CA PHE A 848 2.19 -21.62 3.14
C PHE A 848 2.26 -21.72 1.61
N GLN A 849 1.11 -21.62 0.92
CA GLN A 849 1.05 -21.49 -0.54
C GLN A 849 1.73 -20.22 -1.05
N ALA A 850 1.53 -19.07 -0.41
CA ALA A 850 2.19 -17.81 -0.79
C ALA A 850 3.72 -17.88 -0.59
N CYS A 851 4.16 -18.50 0.51
CA CYS A 851 5.57 -18.80 0.76
C CYS A 851 6.16 -19.70 -0.36
N TRP A 852 5.50 -20.81 -0.68
CA TRP A 852 5.91 -21.76 -1.72
C TRP A 852 5.93 -21.12 -3.13
N GLU A 853 4.89 -20.40 -3.52
CA GLU A 853 4.85 -19.75 -4.85
C GLU A 853 5.90 -18.64 -5.02
N THR A 854 6.33 -18.01 -3.92
CA THR A 854 7.30 -16.90 -3.95
C THR A 854 8.74 -17.38 -3.83
N HIS A 855 8.99 -18.39 -2.97
CA HIS A 855 10.34 -18.80 -2.55
C HIS A 855 10.68 -20.26 -2.91
N GLY A 856 9.73 -21.03 -3.43
CA GLY A 856 9.95 -22.41 -3.87
C GLY A 856 10.42 -23.34 -2.75
N ASP A 857 11.47 -24.11 -3.05
CA ASP A 857 12.03 -25.12 -2.13
C ASP A 857 12.79 -24.53 -0.93
N LEU A 858 12.96 -23.21 -0.84
CA LEU A 858 13.73 -22.55 0.24
C LEU A 858 13.23 -22.92 1.65
N GLY A 859 11.93 -23.16 1.85
CA GLY A 859 11.37 -23.56 3.15
C GLY A 859 11.94 -24.88 3.70
N ARG A 860 12.43 -25.78 2.84
CA ARG A 860 13.12 -27.03 3.25
C ARG A 860 14.39 -26.76 4.05
N PHE A 861 15.00 -25.61 3.87
CA PHE A 861 16.34 -25.31 4.37
C PHE A 861 16.34 -24.47 5.66
N MET A 862 15.21 -24.32 6.36
CA MET A 862 15.07 -23.33 7.46
C MET A 862 15.17 -23.88 8.90
N GLY A 863 15.07 -25.20 9.12
CA GLY A 863 15.00 -25.79 10.47
C GLY A 863 16.26 -25.64 11.35
N THR A 864 16.11 -25.91 12.65
CA THR A 864 17.14 -25.74 13.70
C THR A 864 18.47 -26.42 13.35
N ALA A 865 18.43 -27.64 12.79
CA ALA A 865 19.63 -28.43 12.52
C ALA A 865 20.54 -27.81 11.46
N ILE A 866 19.97 -27.22 10.40
CA ILE A 866 20.76 -26.59 9.34
C ILE A 866 21.21 -25.17 9.73
N VAL A 867 20.45 -24.45 10.55
CA VAL A 867 20.92 -23.21 11.23
C VAL A 867 22.08 -23.51 12.19
N SER A 868 22.08 -24.68 12.84
CA SER A 868 23.20 -25.12 13.69
C SER A 868 24.49 -25.38 12.88
N ARG A 869 24.40 -25.62 11.56
CA ARG A 869 25.58 -25.68 10.67
C ARG A 869 26.08 -24.30 10.27
N ASP A 870 25.18 -23.34 10.08
CA ASP A 870 25.54 -21.93 9.86
C ASP A 870 26.36 -21.39 11.04
N LEU A 871 25.95 -21.69 12.28
CA LEU A 871 26.69 -21.38 13.50
C LEU A 871 28.10 -22.00 13.53
N GLU A 872 28.26 -23.23 13.04
CA GLU A 872 29.56 -23.89 12.93
C GLU A 872 30.47 -23.22 11.86
N GLU A 873 29.92 -22.75 10.74
CA GLU A 873 30.69 -21.94 9.78
C GLU A 873 31.00 -20.53 10.31
N ILE A 874 30.12 -19.92 11.12
CA ILE A 874 30.41 -18.69 11.85
C ILE A 874 31.58 -18.88 12.83
N ARG A 875 31.63 -19.98 13.58
CA ARG A 875 32.77 -20.33 14.45
C ARG A 875 34.07 -20.48 13.64
N LYS A 876 34.04 -21.16 12.49
CA LYS A 876 35.21 -21.32 11.60
C LYS A 876 35.66 -20.00 10.96
N ALA A 877 34.73 -19.14 10.57
CA ALA A 877 35.02 -17.81 10.04
C ALA A 877 35.55 -16.85 11.13
N LEU A 878 35.10 -17.01 12.38
CA LEU A 878 35.77 -16.42 13.54
C LEU A 878 37.17 -17.02 13.73
N GLY A 879 37.39 -18.30 13.42
CA GLY A 879 38.66 -18.97 13.67
C GLY A 879 38.93 -19.17 15.16
N GLU A 880 37.88 -19.42 15.94
CA GLU A 880 37.96 -19.84 17.34
C GLU A 880 37.81 -21.38 17.40
N ASP A 881 38.73 -22.09 18.06
CA ASP A 881 38.68 -23.56 18.16
C ASP A 881 37.42 -24.08 18.89
N GLU A 882 36.74 -23.21 19.65
CA GLU A 882 35.56 -23.52 20.43
C GLU A 882 34.55 -22.36 20.34
N LEU A 883 33.26 -22.68 20.27
CA LEU A 883 32.20 -21.68 20.32
C LEU A 883 32.08 -21.09 21.74
N THR A 884 32.10 -19.76 21.81
CA THR A 884 31.66 -18.99 22.97
C THR A 884 30.31 -18.36 22.62
N GLY A 885 29.27 -18.52 23.45
CA GLY A 885 27.93 -18.08 23.08
C GLY A 885 26.98 -17.81 24.23
N TYR A 886 26.02 -16.93 23.97
CA TYR A 886 24.88 -16.63 24.84
C TYR A 886 23.63 -16.64 23.97
N LEU A 887 22.86 -17.72 24.06
CA LEU A 887 21.74 -18.03 23.19
C LEU A 887 20.46 -18.03 24.03
N VAL A 888 19.40 -17.39 23.55
CA VAL A 888 18.21 -17.08 24.36
C VAL A 888 16.95 -17.71 23.78
N SER A 889 16.05 -18.27 24.60
CA SER A 889 14.75 -18.79 24.16
C SER A 889 14.92 -19.82 23.02
N TYR A 890 14.31 -19.67 21.83
CA TYR A 890 14.59 -20.56 20.67
C TYR A 890 16.08 -20.64 20.25
N GLY A 891 16.88 -19.60 20.50
CA GLY A 891 18.34 -19.70 20.38
C GLY A 891 18.93 -20.82 21.24
N THR A 892 18.31 -21.15 22.38
CA THR A 892 18.70 -22.32 23.18
C THR A 892 18.45 -23.66 22.47
N GLY A 893 17.50 -23.72 21.53
CA GLY A 893 17.26 -24.90 20.70
C GLY A 893 18.32 -25.08 19.62
N ILE A 894 18.76 -23.98 19.00
CA ILE A 894 19.98 -23.95 18.16
C ILE A 894 21.19 -24.39 19.00
N GLY A 895 21.34 -23.89 20.23
CA GLY A 895 22.42 -24.26 21.14
C GLY A 895 22.44 -25.73 21.54
N GLN A 896 21.29 -26.31 21.90
CA GLN A 896 21.11 -27.73 22.19
C GLN A 896 21.51 -28.62 21.00
N THR A 897 21.07 -28.21 19.81
CA THR A 897 21.30 -28.94 18.56
C THR A 897 22.76 -28.83 18.11
N TYR A 898 23.33 -27.63 18.13
CA TYR A 898 24.76 -27.37 17.89
C TYR A 898 25.65 -28.20 18.80
N ALA A 899 25.42 -28.17 20.13
CA ALA A 899 26.27 -28.84 21.10
C ALA A 899 26.33 -30.35 20.86
N ASN A 900 25.23 -30.98 20.48
CA ASN A 900 25.19 -32.41 20.21
C ASN A 900 25.62 -32.77 18.76
N MET A 901 25.48 -31.86 17.78
CA MET A 901 26.03 -32.04 16.43
C MET A 901 27.55 -31.84 16.35
N PHE A 902 28.11 -30.97 17.20
CA PHE A 902 29.53 -30.56 17.20
C PHE A 902 30.16 -30.57 18.61
N PRO A 903 30.15 -31.70 19.34
CA PRO A 903 30.54 -31.76 20.76
C PRO A 903 32.00 -31.36 21.05
N ASP A 904 32.91 -31.56 20.08
CA ASP A 904 34.32 -31.14 20.16
C ASP A 904 34.51 -29.62 19.98
N SER A 905 33.51 -28.92 19.43
CA SER A 905 33.54 -27.48 19.18
C SER A 905 32.85 -26.66 20.28
N VAL A 906 32.29 -27.30 21.32
CA VAL A 906 31.66 -26.61 22.46
C VAL A 906 32.72 -25.99 23.36
N GLY A 907 32.63 -24.68 23.60
CA GLY A 907 33.51 -23.93 24.50
C GLY A 907 32.78 -23.43 25.74
N ARG A 908 32.23 -22.21 25.64
CA ARG A 908 31.57 -21.51 26.74
C ARG A 908 30.20 -21.03 26.28
N ILE A 909 29.20 -21.91 26.37
CA ILE A 909 27.84 -21.67 25.87
C ILE A 909 26.86 -21.53 27.04
N ILE A 910 26.16 -20.41 27.09
CA ILE A 910 25.02 -20.16 27.97
C ILE A 910 23.72 -20.30 27.17
N LEU A 911 22.77 -21.07 27.70
CA LEU A 911 21.41 -21.22 27.18
C LEU A 911 20.39 -20.62 28.16
N ASP A 912 19.83 -19.45 27.83
CA ASP A 912 18.99 -18.65 28.75
C ASP A 912 17.50 -18.64 28.35
N GLY A 913 16.60 -18.87 29.31
CA GLY A 913 15.19 -19.15 29.08
C GLY A 913 15.01 -20.46 28.30
N THR A 914 15.42 -21.59 28.89
CA THR A 914 15.70 -22.82 28.14
C THR A 914 14.46 -23.52 27.54
N GLU A 915 14.48 -23.72 26.22
CA GLU A 915 13.59 -24.66 25.52
C GLU A 915 14.04 -26.12 25.73
N TYR A 916 13.20 -27.08 25.36
CA TYR A 916 13.53 -28.51 25.41
C TYR A 916 13.21 -29.17 24.05
N VAL A 917 14.18 -29.15 23.13
CA VAL A 917 13.96 -29.46 21.70
C VAL A 917 13.66 -30.92 21.40
N ARG A 918 13.67 -31.81 22.39
CA ARG A 918 13.23 -33.20 22.20
C ARG A 918 11.71 -33.28 22.02
N ASP A 919 10.96 -32.51 22.80
CA ASP A 919 9.49 -32.44 22.69
C ASP A 919 9.05 -31.68 21.44
N HIS A 920 9.84 -30.71 20.97
CA HIS A 920 9.54 -29.90 19.78
C HIS A 920 9.52 -30.69 18.47
N ARG A 921 9.98 -31.94 18.50
CA ARG A 921 9.90 -32.91 17.41
C ARG A 921 8.49 -33.49 17.26
N GLU A 922 7.68 -33.45 18.30
CA GLU A 922 6.31 -33.97 18.34
C GLU A 922 5.30 -32.95 17.78
N LEU A 923 4.18 -33.44 17.23
CA LEU A 923 3.14 -32.58 16.66
C LEU A 923 2.51 -31.70 17.76
N GLY A 924 2.67 -30.38 17.62
CA GLY A 924 2.23 -29.41 18.64
C GLY A 924 3.23 -29.18 19.79
N GLY A 925 4.37 -29.87 19.80
CA GLY A 925 5.38 -29.87 20.87
C GLY A 925 5.85 -28.49 21.29
N PHE A 926 6.19 -27.64 20.33
CA PHE A 926 6.62 -26.25 20.56
C PHE A 926 5.55 -25.41 21.30
N GLY A 927 4.27 -25.71 21.10
CA GLY A 927 3.17 -24.99 21.71
C GLY A 927 2.92 -25.41 23.16
N TRP A 928 2.75 -26.71 23.43
CA TRP A 928 2.36 -27.17 24.78
C TRP A 928 3.51 -27.17 25.80
N THR A 929 4.78 -27.20 25.35
CA THR A 929 5.96 -27.06 26.24
C THR A 929 6.08 -25.68 26.90
N ALA A 930 5.34 -24.69 26.41
CA ALA A 930 5.37 -23.31 26.88
C ALA A 930 4.20 -22.92 27.82
N LEU A 931 3.29 -23.85 28.15
CA LEU A 931 2.05 -23.52 28.87
C LEU A 931 2.16 -23.57 30.39
N ASP A 932 3.08 -24.38 30.92
CA ASP A 932 3.26 -24.54 32.36
C ASP A 932 3.68 -23.23 33.02
N ASN A 933 3.20 -22.98 34.23
CA ASN A 933 3.39 -21.75 35.00
C ASN A 933 2.88 -20.45 34.34
N GLY A 934 2.39 -20.46 33.09
CA GLY A 934 1.93 -19.24 32.41
C GLY A 934 0.73 -18.57 33.09
N THR A 935 -0.18 -19.35 33.67
CA THR A 935 -1.30 -18.83 34.48
C THR A 935 -0.83 -18.38 35.88
N ASP A 936 0.22 -19.00 36.43
CA ASP A 936 0.77 -18.63 37.74
C ASP A 936 1.63 -17.36 37.65
N ALA A 937 2.31 -17.14 36.52
CA ALA A 937 3.00 -15.89 36.19
C ALA A 937 2.03 -14.70 36.09
N TRP A 938 0.77 -14.96 35.73
CA TRP A 938 -0.32 -13.98 35.85
C TRP A 938 -0.82 -13.85 37.30
N TYR A 939 -1.15 -14.96 37.96
CA TYR A 939 -1.84 -14.96 39.25
C TYR A 939 -0.91 -14.59 40.41
N ASP A 940 0.14 -15.38 40.67
CA ASP A 940 1.14 -15.10 41.72
C ASP A 940 2.10 -13.98 41.30
N GLY A 941 2.45 -13.91 40.01
CA GLY A 941 3.33 -12.89 39.45
C GLY A 941 2.64 -11.53 39.32
N PHE A 942 1.95 -11.31 38.19
CA PHE A 942 1.38 -10.00 37.85
C PHE A 942 0.38 -9.47 38.90
N LEU A 943 -0.60 -10.28 39.32
CA LEU A 943 -1.59 -9.84 40.32
C LEU A 943 -1.08 -9.93 41.76
N GLY A 944 -0.31 -10.97 42.11
CA GLY A 944 0.27 -11.15 43.43
C GLY A 944 1.26 -10.05 43.81
N GLU A 945 2.25 -9.76 42.95
CA GLU A 945 3.23 -8.70 43.22
C GLU A 945 2.61 -7.30 43.11
N CYS A 946 1.54 -7.10 42.33
CA CYS A 946 0.75 -5.87 42.37
C CYS A 946 0.17 -5.61 43.77
N LEU A 947 -0.38 -6.63 44.44
CA LEU A 947 -0.89 -6.50 45.80
C LEU A 947 0.21 -6.38 46.85
N ASN A 948 1.35 -7.05 46.66
CA ASN A 948 2.53 -6.90 47.54
C ASN A 948 3.11 -5.47 47.50
N ALA A 949 3.12 -4.84 46.32
CA ALA A 949 3.55 -3.46 46.13
C ALA A 949 2.52 -2.44 46.65
N GLY A 950 1.23 -2.79 46.63
CA GLY A 950 0.14 -2.01 47.22
C GLY A 950 -0.34 -0.80 46.40
N PRO A 951 -1.41 -0.12 46.84
CA PRO A 951 -2.15 0.86 46.03
C PRO A 951 -1.38 2.15 45.67
N ASP A 952 -0.25 2.42 46.31
CA ASP A 952 0.65 3.53 45.97
C ASP A 952 1.61 3.20 44.81
N HIS A 953 1.85 1.91 44.52
CA HIS A 953 2.79 1.42 43.50
C HIS A 953 2.11 0.63 42.37
N CYS A 954 1.02 -0.08 42.65
CA CYS A 954 0.16 -0.72 41.65
C CYS A 954 -1.28 -0.23 41.77
N VAL A 955 -1.86 0.34 40.70
CA VAL A 955 -3.22 0.93 40.78
C VAL A 955 -4.34 -0.10 40.86
N LEU A 956 -4.14 -1.33 40.37
CA LEU A 956 -5.12 -2.41 40.47
C LEU A 956 -5.39 -2.83 41.93
N ALA A 957 -4.41 -2.63 42.83
CA ALA A 957 -4.54 -2.87 44.28
C ALA A 957 -5.46 -1.86 45.01
N LYS A 958 -6.14 -0.96 44.29
CA LYS A 958 -7.13 -0.02 44.85
C LYS A 958 -8.52 -0.65 44.91
N PRO A 959 -9.28 -0.41 45.99
CA PRO A 959 -10.65 -0.93 46.14
C PRO A 959 -11.61 -0.36 45.09
N ASP A 960 -12.53 -1.21 44.64
CA ASP A 960 -13.52 -0.93 43.59
C ASP A 960 -14.57 0.13 43.98
N SER A 961 -14.68 0.45 45.28
CA SER A 961 -15.44 1.60 45.76
C SER A 961 -14.63 2.40 46.77
N SER A 962 -14.72 3.73 46.69
CA SER A 962 -14.10 4.68 47.64
C SER A 962 -14.68 4.61 49.06
N SER A 963 -15.73 3.80 49.26
CA SER A 963 -16.33 3.47 50.55
C SER A 963 -15.81 2.17 51.18
N SER A 964 -15.08 1.33 50.44
CA SER A 964 -14.45 0.13 51.03
C SER A 964 -13.17 0.50 51.76
N THR A 965 -13.08 0.08 53.02
CA THR A 965 -11.86 0.21 53.86
C THR A 965 -11.16 -1.13 54.08
N GLU A 966 -11.67 -2.21 53.49
CA GLU A 966 -11.05 -3.54 53.57
C GLU A 966 -10.01 -3.72 52.45
N PRO A 967 -8.83 -4.27 52.74
CA PRO A 967 -7.78 -4.51 51.73
C PRO A 967 -8.19 -5.65 50.78
N ILE A 968 -7.90 -5.48 49.49
CA ILE A 968 -8.16 -6.52 48.48
C ILE A 968 -7.23 -7.72 48.73
N VAL A 969 -7.79 -8.93 48.64
CA VAL A 969 -7.02 -10.18 48.57
C VAL A 969 -6.93 -10.68 47.13
N LEU A 970 -5.88 -11.43 46.81
CA LEU A 970 -5.55 -11.87 45.44
C LEU A 970 -6.71 -12.53 44.69
N LYS A 971 -7.49 -13.37 45.38
CA LYS A 971 -8.67 -14.03 44.81
C LYS A 971 -9.77 -13.05 44.37
N ASP A 972 -9.93 -11.92 45.04
CA ASP A 972 -10.94 -10.93 44.67
C ASP A 972 -10.44 -10.00 43.55
N LEU A 973 -9.13 -9.70 43.51
CA LEU A 973 -8.51 -9.00 42.37
C LEU A 973 -8.58 -9.82 41.08
N ASP A 974 -8.19 -11.10 41.14
CA ASP A 974 -8.30 -12.02 40.01
C ASP A 974 -9.74 -12.14 39.51
N LYS A 975 -10.70 -12.34 40.42
CA LYS A 975 -12.13 -12.34 40.06
C LYS A 975 -12.58 -11.03 39.39
N ARG A 976 -12.04 -9.87 39.77
CA ARG A 976 -12.32 -8.57 39.13
C ARG A 976 -11.80 -8.54 37.69
N MET A 977 -10.54 -8.95 37.48
CA MET A 977 -9.92 -9.05 36.16
C MET A 977 -10.61 -10.08 35.25
N MET A 978 -10.93 -11.26 35.76
CA MET A 978 -11.68 -12.29 35.02
C MET A 978 -13.10 -11.81 34.66
N SER A 979 -13.74 -10.98 35.50
CA SER A 979 -15.01 -10.33 35.16
C SER A 979 -14.86 -9.30 34.03
N LEU A 980 -13.76 -8.53 34.00
CA LEU A 980 -13.43 -7.63 32.90
C LEU A 980 -13.22 -8.42 31.60
N PHE A 981 -12.43 -9.50 31.62
CA PHE A 981 -12.17 -10.33 30.45
C PHE A 981 -13.45 -11.01 29.93
N THR A 982 -14.30 -11.51 30.83
CA THR A 982 -15.62 -12.06 30.49
C THR A 982 -16.48 -11.02 29.77
N SER A 983 -16.51 -9.78 30.24
CA SER A 983 -17.29 -8.70 29.59
C SER A 983 -16.82 -8.41 28.15
N LEU A 984 -15.54 -8.63 27.84
CA LEU A 984 -14.95 -8.46 26.51
C LEU A 984 -15.16 -9.67 25.60
N ILE A 985 -15.49 -10.83 26.16
CA ILE A 985 -16.00 -11.99 25.40
C ILE A 985 -17.46 -11.72 24.99
N ASP A 986 -18.30 -11.31 25.94
CA ASP A 986 -19.70 -10.95 25.68
C ASP A 986 -19.82 -9.78 24.68
N ARG A 987 -18.94 -8.77 24.78
CA ARG A 987 -18.97 -7.58 23.92
C ARG A 987 -17.65 -6.82 23.87
N PRO A 988 -17.04 -6.60 22.68
CA PRO A 988 -15.86 -5.76 22.55
C PRO A 988 -16.17 -4.29 22.84
N VAL A 989 -15.20 -3.59 23.44
CA VAL A 989 -15.28 -2.17 23.82
C VAL A 989 -14.72 -1.28 22.71
N VAL A 990 -15.33 -0.11 22.49
CA VAL A 990 -14.86 0.85 21.48
C VAL A 990 -13.65 1.63 21.97
N GLY A 991 -12.64 1.80 21.11
CA GLY A 991 -11.44 2.60 21.35
C GLY A 991 -11.32 3.76 20.35
N TYR A 992 -10.49 4.75 20.69
CA TYR A 992 -10.12 5.83 19.77
C TYR A 992 -8.75 6.42 20.12
N THR A 993 -7.92 6.65 19.10
CA THR A 993 -6.70 7.47 19.18
C THR A 993 -6.69 8.51 18.05
N LYS A 994 -5.73 9.44 18.06
CA LYS A 994 -5.57 10.39 16.93
C LYS A 994 -4.76 9.78 15.79
N GLU A 995 -4.05 8.71 16.09
CA GLU A 995 -3.04 8.05 15.27
C GLU A 995 -3.66 6.98 14.35
N SER A 996 -4.47 6.05 14.89
CA SER A 996 -5.26 5.09 14.10
C SER A 996 -6.71 5.52 13.87
N GLY A 997 -7.26 6.39 14.72
CA GLY A 997 -8.68 6.74 14.68
C GLY A 997 -9.53 5.74 15.49
N PRO A 998 -10.70 5.30 15.00
CA PRO A 998 -11.56 4.35 15.71
C PRO A 998 -10.93 2.94 15.77
N SER A 999 -10.92 2.33 16.96
CA SER A 999 -10.40 0.98 17.19
C SER A 999 -11.37 0.14 18.05
N LEU A 1000 -11.08 -1.15 18.21
CA LEU A 1000 -11.83 -2.07 19.07
C LEU A 1000 -10.89 -2.76 20.06
N VAL A 1001 -11.27 -2.76 21.33
CA VAL A 1001 -10.65 -3.56 22.38
C VAL A 1001 -11.44 -4.88 22.45
N THR A 1002 -10.83 -5.97 22.01
CA THR A 1002 -11.41 -7.32 21.99
C THR A 1002 -10.70 -8.22 22.99
N TYR A 1003 -11.35 -9.32 23.40
CA TYR A 1003 -10.71 -10.34 24.24
C TYR A 1003 -9.40 -10.85 23.64
N SER A 1004 -9.39 -11.33 22.38
CA SER A 1004 -8.19 -11.91 21.75
C SER A 1004 -6.99 -10.98 21.80
N VAL A 1005 -7.20 -9.69 21.48
CA VAL A 1005 -6.13 -8.69 21.39
C VAL A 1005 -5.66 -8.27 22.80
N LEU A 1006 -6.57 -8.21 23.78
CA LEU A 1006 -6.19 -7.95 25.18
C LEU A 1006 -5.39 -9.12 25.78
N VAL A 1007 -5.77 -10.37 25.55
CA VAL A 1007 -5.02 -11.54 26.06
C VAL A 1007 -3.66 -11.64 25.38
N ALA A 1008 -3.57 -11.40 24.06
CA ALA A 1008 -2.29 -11.31 23.35
C ALA A 1008 -1.36 -10.21 23.91
N ALA A 1009 -1.93 -9.10 24.40
CA ALA A 1009 -1.21 -8.02 25.06
C ALA A 1009 -0.75 -8.38 26.49
N ILE A 1010 -1.59 -9.07 27.27
CA ILE A 1010 -1.23 -9.59 28.59
C ILE A 1010 -0.10 -10.61 28.48
N TYR A 1011 -0.24 -11.60 27.59
CA TYR A 1011 0.82 -12.58 27.30
C TYR A 1011 2.12 -11.90 26.85
N SER A 1012 2.02 -10.86 26.01
CA SER A 1012 3.17 -10.02 25.64
C SER A 1012 3.81 -9.32 26.85
N ALA A 1013 3.03 -8.78 27.79
CA ALA A 1013 3.55 -8.08 28.97
C ALA A 1013 4.30 -9.01 29.95
N LEU A 1014 3.90 -10.28 30.06
CA LEU A 1014 4.59 -11.26 30.91
C LEU A 1014 6.05 -11.50 30.48
N TYR A 1015 6.46 -11.16 29.25
CA TYR A 1015 7.84 -11.28 28.77
C TYR A 1015 8.83 -10.26 29.40
N ASN A 1016 8.34 -9.17 30.01
CA ASN A 1016 9.16 -8.20 30.74
C ASN A 1016 8.35 -7.57 31.90
N ALA A 1017 8.70 -7.91 33.14
CA ALA A 1017 8.06 -7.40 34.34
C ALA A 1017 8.16 -5.87 34.55
N GLN A 1018 9.10 -5.19 33.88
CA GLN A 1018 9.19 -3.72 33.92
C GLN A 1018 8.00 -3.05 33.21
N SER A 1019 7.29 -3.77 32.33
CA SER A 1019 6.07 -3.29 31.65
C SER A 1019 4.82 -3.32 32.54
N TRP A 1020 4.84 -4.10 33.63
CA TRP A 1020 3.65 -4.43 34.42
C TRP A 1020 2.94 -3.23 35.07
N PRO A 1021 3.61 -2.17 35.55
CA PRO A 1021 2.94 -0.95 36.02
C PRO A 1021 2.09 -0.28 34.93
N ALA A 1022 2.57 -0.28 33.69
CA ALA A 1022 1.84 0.27 32.55
C ALA A 1022 0.63 -0.59 32.16
N LEU A 1023 0.78 -1.93 32.17
CA LEU A 1023 -0.34 -2.86 31.96
C LEU A 1023 -1.41 -2.72 33.07
N ALA A 1024 -1.00 -2.63 34.33
CA ALA A 1024 -1.92 -2.45 35.45
C ALA A 1024 -2.71 -1.12 35.36
N GLN A 1025 -2.06 -0.03 34.93
CA GLN A 1025 -2.75 1.24 34.66
C GLN A 1025 -3.76 1.11 33.50
N MET A 1026 -3.39 0.43 32.41
CA MET A 1026 -4.28 0.18 31.28
C MET A 1026 -5.50 -0.67 31.65
N LEU A 1027 -5.31 -1.75 32.42
CA LEU A 1027 -6.38 -2.63 32.90
C LEU A 1027 -7.32 -1.90 33.86
N TYR A 1028 -6.77 -1.11 34.80
CA TYR A 1028 -7.56 -0.31 35.75
C TYR A 1028 -8.41 0.76 35.04
N GLU A 1029 -7.87 1.45 34.03
CA GLU A 1029 -8.67 2.41 33.26
C GLU A 1029 -9.76 1.71 32.43
N LEU A 1030 -9.47 0.55 31.83
CA LEU A 1030 -10.44 -0.22 31.05
C LEU A 1030 -11.57 -0.79 31.91
N GLU A 1031 -11.25 -1.25 33.14
CA GLU A 1031 -12.20 -1.65 34.18
C GLU A 1031 -13.16 -0.53 34.56
N GLN A 1032 -12.66 0.70 34.67
CA GLN A 1032 -13.47 1.91 34.90
C GLN A 1032 -14.16 2.45 33.63
N GLY A 1033 -14.17 1.68 32.53
CA GLY A 1033 -14.83 2.01 31.26
C GLY A 1033 -14.07 3.02 30.38
N ASN A 1034 -12.85 3.41 30.74
CA ASN A 1034 -11.98 4.29 29.95
C ASN A 1034 -11.04 3.46 29.06
N SER A 1035 -11.43 3.26 27.80
CA SER A 1035 -10.64 2.52 26.82
C SER A 1035 -9.44 3.26 26.23
N THR A 1036 -9.11 4.48 26.68
CA THR A 1036 -8.11 5.34 26.01
C THR A 1036 -6.70 4.72 26.02
N LEU A 1037 -6.20 4.25 27.16
CA LEU A 1037 -4.91 3.56 27.22
C LEU A 1037 -4.94 2.23 26.48
N ALA A 1038 -6.01 1.43 26.61
CA ALA A 1038 -6.16 0.17 25.90
C ALA A 1038 -6.12 0.38 24.37
N ALA A 1039 -6.82 1.39 23.85
CA ALA A 1039 -6.77 1.75 22.43
C ALA A 1039 -5.33 2.09 21.99
N ALA A 1040 -4.60 2.92 22.75
CA ALA A 1040 -3.23 3.33 22.42
C ALA A 1040 -2.19 2.21 22.58
N PHE A 1041 -2.43 1.24 23.49
CA PHE A 1041 -1.55 0.11 23.75
C PHE A 1041 -1.72 -0.99 22.70
N LEU A 1042 -2.97 -1.32 22.37
CA LEU A 1042 -3.32 -2.42 21.46
C LEU A 1042 -3.18 -2.03 19.99
N GLU A 1043 -3.39 -0.76 19.62
CA GLU A 1043 -3.13 -0.24 18.28
C GLU A 1043 -1.73 -0.62 17.79
N ARG A 1044 -0.69 -0.33 18.60
CA ARG A 1044 0.71 -0.50 18.21
C ARG A 1044 1.18 -1.96 18.18
N GLN A 1045 0.31 -2.91 18.52
CA GLN A 1045 0.54 -4.34 18.34
C GLN A 1045 -0.10 -4.90 17.06
N ALA A 1046 -1.02 -4.14 16.43
CA ALA A 1046 -1.82 -4.59 15.28
C ALA A 1046 -1.31 -4.11 13.91
N TRP A 1047 -0.32 -3.22 13.87
CA TRP A 1047 0.19 -2.62 12.62
C TRP A 1047 1.72 -2.62 12.56
N GLN A 1048 2.29 -3.27 11.55
CA GLN A 1048 3.70 -3.19 11.16
C GLN A 1048 3.95 -2.07 10.15
N TYR A 1049 2.93 -1.70 9.35
CA TYR A 1049 3.01 -0.65 8.34
C TYR A 1049 2.58 0.72 8.89
N ASP A 1050 3.39 1.76 8.64
CA ASP A 1050 3.04 3.15 8.92
C ASP A 1050 2.10 3.70 7.84
N PRO A 1051 0.81 3.99 8.15
CA PRO A 1051 -0.16 4.46 7.17
C PRO A 1051 0.08 5.90 6.68
N THR A 1052 1.04 6.63 7.27
CA THR A 1052 1.47 7.94 6.78
C THR A 1052 2.52 7.85 5.67
N LEU A 1053 3.17 6.70 5.53
CA LEU A 1053 4.16 6.41 4.49
C LEU A 1053 3.52 5.67 3.29
N PRO A 1054 4.08 5.77 2.08
CA PRO A 1054 3.58 5.00 0.94
C PRO A 1054 3.94 3.51 1.08
N ALA A 1055 2.96 2.62 0.88
CA ALA A 1055 3.18 1.19 0.80
C ALA A 1055 4.22 0.87 -0.29
N THR A 1056 5.39 0.37 0.14
CA THR A 1056 6.53 0.02 -0.70
C THR A 1056 7.13 -1.29 -0.17
N PRO A 1057 7.78 -2.12 -1.01
CA PRO A 1057 8.39 -3.36 -0.54
C PRO A 1057 9.53 -2.99 0.42
N ASN A 1058 9.41 -3.42 1.67
CA ASN A 1058 10.35 -3.08 2.71
C ASN A 1058 11.71 -3.75 2.42
N LYS A 1059 12.81 -3.00 2.55
CA LYS A 1059 14.18 -3.53 2.32
C LYS A 1059 14.61 -4.52 3.41
N ARG A 1060 13.95 -4.43 4.56
CA ARG A 1060 14.05 -5.27 5.76
C ARG A 1060 12.63 -5.79 6.07
N PRO A 1061 12.06 -6.67 5.23
CA PRO A 1061 10.68 -7.12 5.39
C PRO A 1061 10.54 -7.95 6.68
N SER A 1062 9.35 -7.96 7.29
CA SER A 1062 9.10 -8.80 8.46
C SER A 1062 9.19 -10.29 8.10
N SER A 1063 9.90 -11.04 8.95
CA SER A 1063 10.19 -12.47 8.86
C SER A 1063 9.14 -13.36 9.53
N SER A 1064 8.00 -12.83 10.02
CA SER A 1064 7.12 -13.54 10.97
C SER A 1064 6.57 -14.89 10.51
N GLU A 1065 6.45 -15.15 9.20
CA GLU A 1065 6.02 -16.47 8.70
C GLU A 1065 7.09 -17.56 8.89
N LEU A 1066 8.37 -17.18 9.05
CA LEU A 1066 9.44 -18.12 9.35
C LEU A 1066 9.26 -18.80 10.70
N THR A 1067 8.56 -18.16 11.65
CA THR A 1067 8.22 -18.80 12.93
C THR A 1067 7.51 -20.14 12.68
N PHE A 1068 6.48 -20.14 11.85
CA PHE A 1068 5.77 -21.37 11.48
C PHE A 1068 6.65 -22.30 10.63
N ILE A 1069 7.34 -21.78 9.60
CA ILE A 1069 8.16 -22.62 8.70
C ILE A 1069 9.26 -23.39 9.47
N VAL A 1070 9.88 -22.76 10.47
CA VAL A 1070 10.92 -23.39 11.30
C VAL A 1070 10.32 -24.45 12.24
N ILE A 1071 9.29 -24.09 13.03
CA ILE A 1071 8.61 -25.01 13.97
C ILE A 1071 8.12 -26.28 13.24
N CYS A 1072 7.55 -26.09 12.05
CA CYS A 1072 6.98 -27.18 11.27
C CYS A 1072 8.03 -27.98 10.47
N ALA A 1073 9.19 -27.40 10.17
CA ALA A 1073 10.33 -28.16 9.65
C ALA A 1073 10.96 -29.06 10.73
N ASP A 1074 11.10 -28.55 11.95
CA ASP A 1074 11.71 -29.32 13.06
C ASP A 1074 10.80 -30.43 13.60
N SER A 1075 9.51 -30.44 13.23
CA SER A 1075 8.48 -31.46 13.54
C SER A 1075 7.92 -32.20 12.31
N TYR A 1076 8.57 -32.11 11.14
CA TYR A 1076 7.99 -32.56 9.85
C TYR A 1076 7.63 -34.06 9.75
N ASP A 1077 8.32 -34.91 10.52
CA ASP A 1077 8.16 -36.38 10.55
C ASP A 1077 7.24 -36.85 11.70
N ALA A 1078 6.69 -35.92 12.49
CA ALA A 1078 5.72 -36.22 13.52
C ALA A 1078 4.45 -36.86 12.90
N PRO A 1079 3.94 -37.97 13.46
CA PRO A 1079 2.73 -38.61 12.93
C PRO A 1079 1.53 -37.66 12.93
N LEU A 1080 1.02 -37.34 11.75
CA LEU A 1080 -0.23 -36.60 11.61
C LEU A 1080 -1.42 -37.42 12.16
N PRO A 1081 -2.48 -36.76 12.65
CA PRO A 1081 -3.62 -37.46 13.27
C PRO A 1081 -4.34 -38.39 12.27
N PRO A 1082 -4.85 -39.55 12.71
CA PRO A 1082 -5.48 -40.52 11.81
C PRO A 1082 -6.88 -40.07 11.36
N GLY A 1083 -6.95 -39.24 10.32
CA GLY A 1083 -8.17 -38.88 9.60
C GLY A 1083 -8.12 -37.50 8.93
N ASP A 1084 -8.88 -37.33 7.84
CA ASP A 1084 -8.95 -36.08 7.06
C ASP A 1084 -9.78 -34.99 7.78
N GLY A 1085 -9.37 -34.53 8.97
CA GLY A 1085 -10.18 -33.55 9.71
C GLY A 1085 -9.57 -32.89 10.95
N LEU A 1086 -10.12 -31.71 11.26
CA LEU A 1086 -9.65 -30.76 12.29
C LEU A 1086 -9.90 -31.19 13.75
N ALA A 1087 -10.54 -32.34 13.99
CA ALA A 1087 -10.98 -32.75 15.35
C ALA A 1087 -9.82 -32.93 16.36
N TYR A 1088 -8.64 -33.33 15.89
CA TYR A 1088 -7.43 -33.35 16.72
C TYR A 1088 -7.02 -31.92 17.13
N TRP A 1089 -6.97 -31.00 16.17
CA TRP A 1089 -6.59 -29.61 16.41
C TRP A 1089 -7.59 -28.88 17.30
N GLU A 1090 -8.89 -29.16 17.15
CA GLU A 1090 -9.94 -28.68 18.07
C GLU A 1090 -9.71 -29.19 19.50
N SER A 1091 -9.43 -30.48 19.65
CA SER A 1091 -9.10 -31.09 20.95
C SER A 1091 -7.82 -30.50 21.56
N LEU A 1092 -6.80 -30.23 20.73
CA LEU A 1092 -5.54 -29.62 21.15
C LEU A 1092 -5.76 -28.16 21.60
N TRP A 1093 -6.51 -27.36 20.85
CA TRP A 1093 -6.81 -25.96 21.18
C TRP A 1093 -7.57 -25.84 22.51
N ILE A 1094 -8.58 -26.70 22.71
CA ILE A 1094 -9.33 -26.81 23.98
C ILE A 1094 -8.41 -27.20 25.14
N ASN A 1095 -7.55 -28.22 24.96
CA ASN A 1095 -6.64 -28.65 26.03
C ASN A 1095 -5.59 -27.58 26.37
N MET A 1096 -5.01 -26.91 25.37
CA MET A 1096 -4.00 -25.87 25.58
C MET A 1096 -4.58 -24.63 26.27
N THR A 1097 -5.79 -24.20 25.90
CA THR A 1097 -6.50 -23.08 26.56
C THR A 1097 -6.98 -23.43 27.96
N ALA A 1098 -7.36 -24.69 28.21
CA ALA A 1098 -7.69 -25.18 29.55
C ALA A 1098 -6.47 -25.33 30.49
N GLN A 1099 -5.28 -25.63 29.94
CA GLN A 1099 -4.02 -25.69 30.71
C GLN A 1099 -3.51 -24.28 31.06
N SER A 1100 -3.64 -23.31 30.15
CA SER A 1100 -3.27 -21.91 30.42
C SER A 1100 -4.10 -20.96 29.56
N TRP A 1101 -5.00 -20.20 30.19
CA TRP A 1101 -5.91 -19.28 29.48
C TRP A 1101 -5.15 -18.17 28.73
N VAL A 1102 -4.03 -17.71 29.31
CA VAL A 1102 -3.19 -16.62 28.77
C VAL A 1102 -2.23 -17.06 27.67
N ALA A 1103 -1.70 -18.29 27.75
CA ALA A 1103 -0.70 -18.82 26.81
C ALA A 1103 -1.27 -19.79 25.76
N GLY A 1104 -2.38 -20.47 26.06
CA GLY A 1104 -2.94 -21.56 25.24
C GLY A 1104 -3.34 -21.12 23.83
N ASN A 1105 -4.03 -19.99 23.70
CA ASN A 1105 -4.42 -19.43 22.41
C ASN A 1105 -3.20 -19.02 21.54
N PRO A 1106 -2.27 -18.15 21.99
CA PRO A 1106 -1.12 -17.78 21.15
C PRO A 1106 -0.23 -18.99 20.83
N ARG A 1107 0.02 -19.89 21.79
CA ARG A 1107 0.87 -21.07 21.55
C ARG A 1107 0.23 -22.15 20.68
N PHE A 1108 -1.11 -22.22 20.60
CA PHE A 1108 -1.79 -23.05 19.62
C PHE A 1108 -1.58 -22.49 18.20
N SER A 1109 -1.67 -21.17 18.03
CA SER A 1109 -1.43 -20.50 16.74
C SER A 1109 -0.02 -20.70 16.19
N ASP A 1110 1.00 -20.86 17.06
CA ASP A 1110 2.38 -21.18 16.66
C ASP A 1110 2.49 -22.54 15.94
N VAL A 1111 1.65 -23.52 16.27
CA VAL A 1111 1.79 -24.94 15.83
C VAL A 1111 0.69 -25.43 14.89
N PHE A 1112 -0.50 -24.82 14.91
CA PHE A 1112 -1.60 -25.19 14.03
C PHE A 1112 -1.28 -25.16 12.51
N PRO A 1113 -0.38 -24.29 11.99
CA PRO A 1113 0.00 -24.32 10.58
C PRO A 1113 0.73 -25.61 10.12
N CYS A 1114 1.25 -26.43 11.03
CA CYS A 1114 2.22 -27.48 10.64
C CYS A 1114 1.63 -28.63 9.81
N GLN A 1115 0.33 -28.88 9.87
CA GLN A 1115 -0.34 -29.83 8.97
C GLN A 1115 -0.19 -29.46 7.47
N HIS A 1116 0.08 -28.19 7.15
CA HIS A 1116 0.30 -27.74 5.77
C HIS A 1116 1.77 -27.86 5.32
N PHE A 1117 2.73 -28.15 6.21
CA PHE A 1117 4.16 -28.09 5.86
C PHE A 1117 4.54 -29.11 4.78
N THR A 1118 4.25 -30.39 5.01
CA THR A 1118 4.63 -31.49 4.10
C THR A 1118 3.89 -31.48 2.76
N LYS A 1119 2.79 -30.73 2.65
CA LYS A 1119 2.06 -30.44 1.41
C LYS A 1119 2.88 -29.58 0.43
N TYR A 1120 3.75 -28.70 0.93
CA TYR A 1120 4.59 -27.81 0.12
C TYR A 1120 6.07 -28.21 0.16
N TRP A 1121 6.58 -28.64 1.32
CA TRP A 1121 7.97 -29.06 1.52
C TRP A 1121 8.01 -30.48 2.08
N PRO A 1122 8.13 -31.53 1.23
CA PRO A 1122 7.92 -32.92 1.66
C PRO A 1122 9.00 -33.48 2.61
N GLU A 1123 10.18 -32.86 2.66
CA GLU A 1123 11.31 -33.26 3.50
C GLU A 1123 12.27 -32.06 3.69
N PRO A 1124 12.58 -31.59 4.91
CA PRO A 1124 13.62 -30.59 5.15
C PRO A 1124 15.02 -31.13 4.79
N ALA A 1125 15.97 -30.23 4.53
CA ALA A 1125 17.30 -30.62 4.04
C ALA A 1125 18.21 -31.25 5.11
N ASP A 1126 18.01 -30.92 6.39
CA ASP A 1126 18.67 -31.58 7.53
C ASP A 1126 17.82 -31.40 8.78
N VAL A 1127 17.73 -32.43 9.62
CA VAL A 1127 16.86 -32.49 10.80
C VAL A 1127 17.53 -33.30 11.90
N TYR A 1128 17.63 -32.74 13.11
CA TYR A 1128 18.29 -33.41 14.22
C TYR A 1128 17.32 -34.30 15.01
N ARG A 1129 17.69 -35.58 15.16
CA ARG A 1129 16.91 -36.62 15.84
C ARG A 1129 17.68 -37.40 16.92
N GLY A 1130 18.94 -37.04 17.19
CA GLY A 1130 19.74 -37.66 18.25
C GLY A 1130 19.29 -37.28 19.67
N ASP A 1131 19.81 -38.00 20.66
CA ASP A 1131 19.65 -37.66 22.08
C ASP A 1131 20.51 -36.42 22.44
N LEU A 1132 20.07 -35.61 23.40
CA LEU A 1132 20.76 -34.39 23.81
C LEU A 1132 21.91 -34.64 24.80
N ASN A 1133 22.44 -35.87 24.85
CA ASN A 1133 23.33 -36.38 25.90
C ASN A 1133 24.77 -36.64 25.45
N HIS A 1134 25.17 -36.20 24.25
CA HIS A 1134 26.54 -36.40 23.76
C HIS A 1134 27.57 -35.82 24.75
N THR A 1135 28.70 -36.52 24.91
CA THR A 1135 29.77 -36.05 25.81
C THR A 1135 30.44 -34.82 25.21
N LEU A 1136 30.23 -33.66 25.81
CA LEU A 1136 30.75 -32.39 25.32
C LEU A 1136 32.20 -32.19 25.79
N LYS A 1137 33.01 -31.51 24.97
CA LYS A 1137 34.39 -31.14 25.33
C LYS A 1137 34.42 -30.22 26.57
N ASN A 1138 33.48 -29.28 26.64
CA ASN A 1138 33.25 -28.39 27.77
C ASN A 1138 31.74 -28.44 28.12
N PRO A 1139 31.34 -28.58 29.40
CA PRO A 1139 29.94 -28.53 29.78
C PRO A 1139 29.34 -27.12 29.63
N ILE A 1140 28.02 -27.04 29.44
CA ILE A 1140 27.28 -25.79 29.19
C ILE A 1140 26.53 -25.27 30.43
N LEU A 1141 26.22 -23.97 30.45
CA LEU A 1141 25.40 -23.35 31.48
C LEU A 1141 23.97 -23.14 30.96
N LEU A 1142 22.98 -23.61 31.71
CA LEU A 1142 21.56 -23.39 31.46
C LEU A 1142 21.04 -22.34 32.45
N ILE A 1143 20.09 -21.51 32.03
CA ILE A 1143 19.34 -20.58 32.88
C ILE A 1143 17.86 -20.74 32.51
N ALA A 1144 16.99 -20.96 33.50
CA ALA A 1144 15.55 -21.11 33.28
C ALA A 1144 14.73 -20.48 34.42
N GLU A 1145 13.61 -19.85 34.07
CA GLU A 1145 12.85 -18.99 34.97
C GLU A 1145 11.61 -19.66 35.58
N THR A 1146 11.33 -19.29 36.83
CA THR A 1146 10.20 -19.81 37.62
C THR A 1146 8.86 -19.34 37.08
N TYR A 1147 8.78 -18.08 36.64
CA TYR A 1147 7.57 -17.47 36.07
C TYR A 1147 7.81 -17.06 34.60
N ASP A 1148 8.55 -17.89 33.84
CA ASP A 1148 8.68 -17.71 32.39
C ASP A 1148 7.37 -18.08 31.68
N PRO A 1149 6.70 -17.16 30.96
CA PRO A 1149 5.45 -17.43 30.25
C PRO A 1149 5.65 -18.22 28.95
N ALA A 1150 6.90 -18.50 28.56
CA ALA A 1150 7.25 -19.02 27.24
C ALA A 1150 8.24 -20.21 27.28
N THR A 1151 9.17 -20.25 28.23
CA THR A 1151 10.14 -21.34 28.45
C THR A 1151 10.31 -21.69 29.95
N PRO A 1152 9.26 -22.23 30.59
CA PRO A 1152 9.21 -22.46 32.04
C PRO A 1152 10.31 -23.41 32.57
N LEU A 1153 10.72 -23.20 33.83
CA LEU A 1153 11.77 -23.96 34.56
C LEU A 1153 11.72 -25.49 34.41
N ARG A 1154 10.55 -26.09 34.17
CA ARG A 1154 10.40 -27.52 33.82
C ARG A 1154 11.29 -27.92 32.64
N ASN A 1155 11.39 -27.08 31.60
CA ASN A 1155 12.14 -27.37 30.39
C ASN A 1155 13.65 -27.36 30.65
N GLY A 1156 14.16 -26.35 31.35
CA GLY A 1156 15.56 -26.31 31.82
C GLY A 1156 15.93 -27.49 32.71
N ARG A 1157 15.02 -27.92 33.61
CA ARG A 1157 15.22 -29.12 34.46
C ARG A 1157 15.23 -30.43 33.67
N ARG A 1158 14.37 -30.57 32.66
CA ARG A 1158 14.36 -31.76 31.78
C ARG A 1158 15.58 -31.82 30.87
N LEU A 1159 16.05 -30.67 30.38
CA LEU A 1159 17.31 -30.60 29.66
C LEU A 1159 18.49 -30.96 30.57
N LEU A 1160 18.52 -30.46 31.81
CA LEU A 1160 19.55 -30.82 32.79
C LEU A 1160 19.60 -32.33 33.04
N ASP A 1161 18.45 -33.00 33.17
CA ASP A 1161 18.35 -34.45 33.38
C ASP A 1161 18.89 -35.24 32.18
N GLU A 1162 18.52 -34.84 30.95
CA GLU A 1162 18.99 -35.50 29.72
C GLU A 1162 20.47 -35.24 29.42
N MET A 1163 20.95 -34.00 29.60
CA MET A 1163 22.35 -33.63 29.42
C MET A 1163 23.25 -34.17 30.54
N GLY A 1164 22.70 -34.38 31.73
CA GLY A 1164 23.39 -34.87 32.92
C GLY A 1164 24.62 -34.05 33.25
N ARG A 1165 25.80 -34.69 33.18
CA ARG A 1165 27.08 -34.03 33.50
C ARG A 1165 27.49 -32.93 32.51
N ASN A 1166 26.93 -32.93 31.30
CA ASN A 1166 27.23 -31.97 30.23
C ASN A 1166 26.61 -30.57 30.47
N ALA A 1167 25.78 -30.39 31.49
CA ALA A 1167 25.13 -29.13 31.81
C ALA A 1167 25.20 -28.78 33.31
N ARG A 1168 24.91 -27.52 33.64
CA ARG A 1168 24.54 -27.01 34.97
C ARG A 1168 23.42 -26.00 34.84
N LEU A 1169 22.44 -26.02 35.73
CA LEU A 1169 21.27 -25.14 35.67
C LEU A 1169 21.32 -24.05 36.74
N ILE A 1170 21.10 -22.81 36.35
CA ILE A 1170 20.64 -21.76 37.25
C ILE A 1170 19.11 -21.78 37.22
N ALA A 1171 18.49 -22.17 38.33
CA ALA A 1171 17.06 -21.98 38.55
C ALA A 1171 16.86 -20.52 38.96
N HIS A 1172 16.37 -19.70 38.03
CA HIS A 1172 16.17 -18.28 38.24
C HIS A 1172 14.77 -18.00 38.79
N HIS A 1173 14.72 -17.47 40.01
CA HIS A 1173 13.51 -17.08 40.72
C HIS A 1173 13.26 -15.57 40.52
N GLY A 1174 12.72 -15.24 39.35
CA GLY A 1174 12.39 -13.89 38.88
C GLY A 1174 11.22 -13.92 37.88
N TYR A 1175 10.93 -12.78 37.28
CA TYR A 1175 9.73 -12.53 36.46
C TYR A 1175 10.04 -11.91 35.10
N GLY A 1176 9.69 -12.62 34.03
CA GLY A 1176 9.98 -12.21 32.66
C GLY A 1176 10.04 -13.44 31.76
N HIS A 1177 10.64 -13.30 30.59
CA HIS A 1177 11.02 -14.43 29.75
C HIS A 1177 12.53 -14.36 29.51
N SER A 1178 13.32 -15.40 29.86
CA SER A 1178 14.81 -15.36 30.00
C SER A 1178 15.32 -14.27 30.96
N SER A 1179 16.56 -14.38 31.46
CA SER A 1179 17.05 -13.68 32.66
C SER A 1179 17.24 -12.15 32.54
N ARG A 1180 16.12 -11.45 32.31
CA ARG A 1180 15.96 -10.00 32.20
C ARG A 1180 15.65 -9.36 33.55
N ASP A 1181 14.99 -10.11 34.43
CA ASP A 1181 14.87 -9.75 35.83
C ASP A 1181 16.27 -9.88 36.46
N THR A 1182 16.83 -8.76 36.91
CA THR A 1182 18.27 -8.70 37.21
C THR A 1182 18.59 -9.48 38.49
N SER A 1183 19.61 -10.32 38.46
CA SER A 1183 20.03 -11.14 39.60
C SER A 1183 21.55 -11.17 39.71
N ASP A 1184 22.11 -10.57 40.77
CA ASP A 1184 23.55 -10.53 41.01
C ASP A 1184 24.14 -11.94 41.13
N CYS A 1185 23.35 -12.88 41.67
CA CYS A 1185 23.67 -14.31 41.72
C CYS A 1185 23.85 -14.87 40.30
N THR A 1186 22.84 -14.72 39.44
CA THR A 1186 22.83 -15.24 38.06
C THR A 1186 23.97 -14.63 37.25
N ASP A 1187 24.09 -13.31 37.28
CA ASP A 1187 25.10 -12.56 36.53
C ASP A 1187 26.53 -12.90 36.99
N SER A 1188 26.75 -13.11 38.29
CA SER A 1188 28.08 -13.50 38.80
C SER A 1188 28.51 -14.90 38.33
N ILE A 1189 27.58 -15.85 38.18
CA ILE A 1189 27.86 -17.19 37.68
C ILE A 1189 28.05 -17.14 36.16
N ALA A 1190 27.13 -16.51 35.43
CA ALA A 1190 27.20 -16.37 33.97
C ALA A 1190 28.48 -15.67 33.51
N LYS A 1191 28.88 -14.57 34.17
CA LYS A 1191 30.14 -13.86 33.92
C LYS A 1191 31.36 -14.73 34.21
N ARG A 1192 31.38 -15.44 35.34
CA ARG A 1192 32.51 -16.31 35.71
C ARG A 1192 32.66 -17.46 34.73
N TYR A 1193 31.56 -18.06 34.28
CA TYR A 1193 31.58 -19.09 33.25
C TYR A 1193 32.10 -18.56 31.91
N ILE A 1194 31.64 -17.39 31.44
CA ILE A 1194 32.12 -16.80 30.18
C ILE A 1194 33.60 -16.39 30.27
N LEU A 1195 34.07 -15.81 31.37
CA LEU A 1195 35.46 -15.37 31.52
C LEU A 1195 36.45 -16.51 31.81
N GLU A 1196 36.10 -17.46 32.67
CA GLU A 1196 37.01 -18.47 33.22
C GLU A 1196 36.72 -19.89 32.70
N GLY A 1197 35.46 -20.18 32.36
CA GLY A 1197 34.95 -21.55 32.15
C GLY A 1197 34.42 -22.21 33.42
N THR A 1198 34.45 -21.50 34.56
CA THR A 1198 34.04 -22.01 35.87
C THR A 1198 32.52 -22.16 35.97
N LEU A 1199 32.04 -23.39 36.18
CA LEU A 1199 30.63 -23.73 36.44
C LEU A 1199 30.34 -23.98 37.93
N PRO A 1200 29.07 -23.95 38.37
CA PRO A 1200 28.67 -24.45 39.69
C PRO A 1200 29.02 -25.93 39.90
N GLU A 1201 29.35 -26.31 41.14
CA GLU A 1201 29.55 -27.72 41.51
C GLU A 1201 28.21 -28.48 41.51
N GLU A 1202 27.20 -27.90 42.15
CA GLU A 1202 25.82 -28.38 42.22
C GLU A 1202 25.16 -28.43 40.83
N ALA A 1203 24.34 -29.45 40.57
CA ALA A 1203 23.70 -29.65 39.26
C ALA A 1203 22.66 -28.55 38.92
N GLU A 1204 21.91 -28.10 39.93
CA GLU A 1204 20.99 -26.97 39.88
C GLU A 1204 21.34 -26.02 41.03
N THR A 1205 21.47 -24.73 40.73
CA THR A 1205 21.74 -23.65 41.70
C THR A 1205 20.61 -22.63 41.66
N ALA A 1206 20.00 -22.35 42.82
CA ALA A 1206 18.94 -21.35 42.94
C ALA A 1206 19.50 -19.92 43.01
N CYS A 1207 19.10 -19.06 42.07
CA CYS A 1207 19.36 -17.62 42.10
C CYS A 1207 18.04 -16.85 42.12
N TYR A 1208 17.99 -15.73 42.84
CA TYR A 1208 16.78 -14.90 42.97
C TYR A 1208 16.99 -13.54 42.30
N ALA A 1209 15.91 -12.94 41.78
CA ALA A 1209 15.91 -11.56 41.32
C ALA A 1209 16.24 -10.58 42.46
N ASN A 1210 16.91 -9.48 42.11
CA ASN A 1210 17.41 -8.46 43.04
C ASN A 1210 16.27 -7.61 43.65
N GLU A 1211 15.22 -7.36 42.89
CA GLU A 1211 14.08 -6.50 43.24
C GLU A 1211 12.77 -7.22 42.90
N LYS A 1212 11.62 -6.59 43.18
CA LYS A 1212 10.28 -7.13 42.87
C LYS A 1212 9.57 -6.26 41.83
N PRO A 1213 8.70 -6.86 40.99
CA PRO A 1213 7.82 -6.11 40.08
C PRO A 1213 7.04 -5.00 40.79
N TYR A 1214 6.73 -3.92 40.06
CA TYR A 1214 6.17 -2.66 40.56
C TYR A 1214 7.03 -1.86 41.55
N LEU A 1215 8.09 -2.45 42.13
CA LEU A 1215 9.00 -1.80 43.07
C LEU A 1215 10.39 -1.51 42.48
N TYR A 1216 10.58 -1.75 41.17
CA TYR A 1216 11.85 -1.51 40.48
C TYR A 1216 12.37 -0.07 40.68
N GLY A 1217 13.59 0.05 41.21
CA GLY A 1217 14.24 1.33 41.52
C GLY A 1217 13.69 2.09 42.73
N VAL A 1218 12.73 1.54 43.49
CA VAL A 1218 12.13 2.20 44.66
C VAL A 1218 13.07 2.13 45.88
N LYS A 1219 13.80 3.21 46.12
CA LYS A 1219 14.72 3.33 47.27
C LYS A 1219 13.99 3.87 48.50
N GLU A 1220 13.68 2.94 49.41
CA GLU A 1220 13.05 3.10 50.73
C GLU A 1220 11.55 3.44 50.76
N LYS A 1221 10.88 2.94 51.81
CA LYS A 1221 9.42 3.08 52.00
C LYS A 1221 9.04 4.54 52.33
N GLY A 1222 8.19 5.12 51.50
CA GLY A 1222 7.58 6.44 51.73
C GLY A 1222 8.03 7.53 50.76
N VAL A 1223 9.00 7.27 49.88
CA VAL A 1223 9.38 8.18 48.79
C VAL A 1223 8.84 7.64 47.46
N ARG A 1224 8.04 8.46 46.75
CA ARG A 1224 7.60 8.13 45.39
C ARG A 1224 8.81 8.10 44.45
N ALA A 1225 9.19 6.91 43.98
CA ALA A 1225 10.09 6.81 42.84
C ALA A 1225 9.38 7.32 41.58
N THR A 1226 10.04 8.22 40.86
CA THR A 1226 9.78 8.62 39.46
C THR A 1226 8.31 8.85 39.04
N GLY A 1227 7.87 10.11 39.05
CA GLY A 1227 6.64 10.51 38.33
C GLY A 1227 5.91 11.77 38.82
N ALA A 1228 6.27 12.30 40.00
CA ALA A 1228 5.49 13.37 40.65
C ALA A 1228 5.71 14.79 40.09
N ASP A 1229 6.95 15.14 39.72
CA ASP A 1229 7.33 16.47 39.18
C ASP A 1229 7.74 16.42 37.70
N GLY A 1230 7.64 15.25 37.07
CA GLY A 1230 7.84 15.02 35.65
C GLY A 1230 7.00 13.81 35.24
N GLY A 1231 6.03 14.02 34.33
CA GLY A 1231 4.97 13.05 34.07
C GLY A 1231 5.50 11.72 33.53
N TRP A 1232 5.19 10.64 34.26
CA TRP A 1232 5.37 9.27 33.76
C TRP A 1232 4.46 9.02 32.56
N ASP A 1233 5.03 8.59 31.42
CA ASP A 1233 4.30 8.26 30.19
C ASP A 1233 4.11 6.73 30.11
N PRO A 1234 2.95 6.17 30.52
CA PRO A 1234 2.70 4.73 30.41
C PRO A 1234 2.68 4.24 28.96
N VAL A 1235 2.30 5.10 28.00
CA VAL A 1235 2.38 4.79 26.56
C VAL A 1235 3.84 4.79 26.09
N GLY A 1236 4.72 5.55 26.75
CA GLY A 1236 6.17 5.56 26.55
C GLY A 1236 6.81 4.26 27.01
N ALA A 1237 6.52 3.84 28.24
CA ALA A 1237 6.94 2.55 28.78
C ALA A 1237 6.41 1.37 27.92
N TRP A 1238 5.14 1.40 27.52
CA TRP A 1238 4.59 0.40 26.61
C TRP A 1238 5.24 0.41 25.22
N ARG A 1239 5.63 1.58 24.69
CA ARG A 1239 6.42 1.68 23.45
C ARG A 1239 7.83 1.11 23.58
N GLU A 1240 8.42 1.09 24.77
CA GLU A 1240 9.71 0.43 25.03
C GLU A 1240 9.51 -1.09 25.03
N HIS A 1241 8.59 -1.58 25.85
CA HIS A 1241 8.19 -2.99 25.91
C HIS A 1241 7.79 -3.58 24.54
N GLN A 1242 6.96 -2.89 23.75
CA GLN A 1242 6.56 -3.38 22.42
C GLN A 1242 7.73 -3.41 21.43
N ARG A 1243 8.71 -2.52 21.55
CA ARG A 1243 9.95 -2.64 20.75
C ARG A 1243 10.72 -3.88 21.18
N GLU A 1244 10.94 -4.08 22.48
CA GLU A 1244 11.67 -5.25 23.00
C GLU A 1244 11.03 -6.58 22.59
N VAL A 1245 9.71 -6.73 22.73
CA VAL A 1245 8.99 -7.97 22.40
C VAL A 1245 8.77 -8.16 20.90
N ALA A 1246 8.68 -7.10 20.10
CA ALA A 1246 8.64 -7.24 18.64
C ALA A 1246 9.89 -7.96 18.11
N TYR A 1247 11.09 -7.63 18.64
CA TYR A 1247 12.34 -8.31 18.31
C TYR A 1247 12.55 -9.67 19.02
N LEU A 1248 11.47 -10.27 19.52
CA LEU A 1248 11.37 -11.68 19.95
C LEU A 1248 10.27 -12.43 19.17
N ARG A 1249 9.68 -11.76 18.17
CA ARG A 1249 8.67 -12.24 17.21
C ARG A 1249 9.06 -11.90 15.75
N LEU A 1250 10.27 -11.35 15.54
CA LEU A 1250 10.83 -10.82 14.28
C LEU A 1250 12.33 -11.08 14.21
#